data_AF-H2CHZ0-F1
#
_entry.id   AF-H2CHZ0-F1
#
_cell.length_a   1.000
_cell.length_b   1.000
_cell.length_c   1.000
_cell.angle_alpha   90.00
_cell.angle_beta   90.00
_cell.angle_gamma   90.00
#
_symmetry.space_group_name_H-M   'P 1'
#
loop_
_entity.id
_entity.type
_entity.pdbx_description
1 polymer ?
#
loop_
_entity_poly.entity_id
_entity_poly.type
_entity_poly.pdbx_seq_one_letter_code
_entity_poly.pdbx_strand_id
1 'polypeptide(L)'
;MSDLQRKIRSLPLRLKIWISVVFVLILAYQILFSAPVVSSILSAAMPASTELKVHVRSSSLFFGFVFDDVVLKDRLSGDSIFAADQVRLKWFLPGFLAGQIGVREIGLRNPTVSLIKRNDRWNSDALKSDRPRKKTEKSKESSPRPPEIELYLPVRLYGAVRIEGLRFLLEDHSGERLRRVDLSDVDLHLGFVTKTFHTIPLNLDSLQLFDSLFFALNPIRPVQFEYSEFDSVQGRPTLMLKLYRETLENGTAFLSRLRIDARDLSHRRSGMDIPFGLRLEHDIQYDPAKERFLIRRFRLESGPDTWLSLTGDFRRDESGFHHMEVRMQESSIDLDRIGPFIQRLTNNAVETGGRLSLYPLLITGRLDRLSAHFGLSGSNVRVRTGKSVHGVPTAQIDVRGTVDLYALGLLPVPEGYSADHSLAYGVVREAYIDRLELGYNGASLSGKGSLHPDQGIVLDLDLKNFALGQFTAPHLTATGSASLRARSGTDFSRITVLGLVRLDAARYLIDRSLSGVQNVALNTDLDLVFPGRGVRLDIRKADLTGTSMKGASLLRLLAAGELTFAGGQSYTVRLSGLDVDYEKLHPLLPGNLRSDLEVIRPYLEKGAHLDGNAQIHMEKGSGVIQASAALLLPSISAEGLNLQADMSTAPDGVRFRRIHLHGLRGALNADLTGSLTGPPGARQPYLDFRLNLSRKGMLPVHENVRLDGTVDISAQIRPEQIAGNIDIRRFNLIYSNTACVQKTAGCTYYNIEDLNFTLPFVHRNQMIPVRYETMINPDLIDRFPDRPNLTLKSVWSNRSPDGLVVDQGFYFLGAPAGGARPALEANLTYKRNILEGRLLRISTYRPLKAGEKTMAPVYRTASGTGYVSNGTIELRNLFFNVADMKPASMEYGAHLSVHDLNVEPYFPKADSSYDGIISATANVRGANLADAVRNINARLAVYRISKDFTGLAVRIMVPSDILAKLVNNTLEIPAMSAELRGGLVYTTIQVRSSGIVSFSRLVKPADEMIRQERIPLAEFLERTRKETGEFQ
;
A
#
# COMPACT_ATOMS: atom_id res chain seq x y z
N MET A 1 -28.64 -75.81 72.70
CA MET A 1 -27.77 -76.50 71.73
C MET A 1 -28.20 -77.96 71.43
N SER A 2 -29.02 -78.63 72.25
CA SER A 2 -29.34 -80.07 72.10
C SER A 2 -30.37 -80.43 71.03
N ASP A 3 -31.31 -79.54 70.67
CA ASP A 3 -32.34 -79.83 69.65
C ASP A 3 -31.88 -79.56 68.19
N LEU A 4 -30.96 -78.61 68.01
CA LEU A 4 -30.42 -78.25 66.69
C LEU A 4 -29.52 -79.37 66.13
N GLN A 5 -28.78 -80.08 66.99
CA GLN A 5 -27.90 -81.19 66.61
C GLN A 5 -28.66 -82.43 66.13
N ARG A 6 -29.90 -82.67 66.60
CA ARG A 6 -30.73 -83.80 66.17
C ARG A 6 -31.32 -83.59 64.77
N LYS A 7 -31.81 -82.40 64.45
CA LYS A 7 -32.40 -82.08 63.12
C LYS A 7 -31.35 -82.00 62.00
N ILE A 8 -30.10 -81.66 62.30
CA ILE A 8 -29.04 -81.60 61.28
C ILE A 8 -28.65 -83.02 60.80
N ARG A 9 -28.80 -84.06 61.62
CA ARG A 9 -28.39 -85.44 61.25
C ARG A 9 -29.28 -86.10 60.18
N SER A 10 -30.54 -85.71 59.99
CA SER A 10 -31.48 -86.32 59.03
C SER A 10 -31.46 -85.73 57.60
N LEU A 11 -30.65 -84.69 57.34
CA LEU A 11 -30.54 -84.07 56.01
C LEU A 11 -29.60 -84.87 55.06
N PRO A 12 -29.90 -84.94 53.75
CA PRO A 12 -29.06 -85.62 52.75
C PRO A 12 -27.65 -85.01 52.68
N LEU A 13 -26.61 -85.85 52.49
CA LEU A 13 -25.20 -85.46 52.55
C LEU A 13 -24.85 -84.27 51.64
N ARG A 14 -25.43 -84.20 50.42
CA ARG A 14 -25.27 -83.07 49.50
C ARG A 14 -25.75 -81.76 50.10
N LEU A 15 -26.84 -81.76 50.85
CA LEU A 15 -27.39 -80.58 51.50
C LEU A 15 -26.56 -80.16 52.71
N LYS A 16 -25.98 -81.11 53.46
CA LYS A 16 -25.00 -80.81 54.52
C LYS A 16 -23.72 -80.19 53.96
N ILE A 17 -23.19 -80.70 52.85
CA ILE A 17 -22.04 -80.13 52.14
C ILE A 17 -22.37 -78.71 51.66
N TRP A 18 -23.53 -78.52 51.03
CA TRP A 18 -23.97 -77.18 50.61
C TRP A 18 -24.15 -76.22 51.78
N ILE A 19 -24.77 -76.64 52.89
CA ILE A 19 -24.90 -75.83 54.10
C ILE A 19 -23.53 -75.51 54.68
N SER A 20 -22.59 -76.45 54.69
CA SER A 20 -21.24 -76.24 55.21
C SER A 20 -20.40 -75.34 54.29
N VAL A 21 -20.51 -75.47 52.97
CA VAL A 21 -19.86 -74.58 51.99
C VAL A 21 -20.45 -73.18 52.07
N VAL A 22 -21.78 -73.04 52.16
CA VAL A 22 -22.44 -71.75 52.36
C VAL A 22 -22.06 -71.15 53.70
N PHE A 23 -21.97 -71.94 54.77
CA PHE A 23 -21.53 -71.48 56.08
C PHE A 23 -20.07 -71.03 56.07
N VAL A 24 -19.17 -71.77 55.41
CA VAL A 24 -17.77 -71.38 55.22
C VAL A 24 -17.65 -70.13 54.34
N LEU A 25 -18.45 -70.00 53.28
CA LEU A 25 -18.49 -68.80 52.45
C LEU A 25 -19.02 -67.58 53.22
N ILE A 26 -20.06 -67.75 54.05
CA ILE A 26 -20.58 -66.70 54.94
C ILE A 26 -19.52 -66.33 55.98
N LEU A 27 -18.84 -67.30 56.60
CA LEU A 27 -17.80 -67.04 57.58
C LEU A 27 -16.59 -66.34 56.95
N ALA A 28 -16.13 -66.82 55.79
CA ALA A 28 -15.05 -66.20 55.02
C ALA A 28 -15.42 -64.77 54.60
N TYR A 29 -16.67 -64.55 54.17
CA TYR A 29 -17.21 -63.23 53.89
C TYR A 29 -17.19 -62.33 55.13
N GLN A 30 -17.69 -62.79 56.28
CA GLN A 30 -17.69 -62.01 57.52
C GLN A 30 -16.26 -61.65 57.99
N ILE A 31 -15.27 -62.51 57.75
CA ILE A 31 -13.86 -62.26 58.06
C ILE A 31 -13.24 -61.26 57.07
N LEU A 32 -13.36 -61.52 55.76
CA LEU A 32 -12.81 -60.68 54.68
C LEU A 32 -13.36 -59.25 54.73
N PHE A 33 -14.62 -59.09 55.12
CA PHE A 33 -15.29 -57.79 55.24
C PHE A 33 -15.38 -57.31 56.69
N SER A 34 -14.55 -57.82 57.60
CA SER A 34 -14.38 -57.24 58.94
C SER A 34 -13.56 -55.94 58.88
N ALA A 35 -13.85 -54.99 59.78
CA ALA A 35 -13.23 -53.66 59.78
C ALA A 35 -11.68 -53.68 59.78
N PRO A 36 -10.97 -54.51 60.58
CA PRO A 36 -9.50 -54.51 60.61
C PRO A 36 -8.86 -55.06 59.32
N VAL A 37 -9.48 -56.08 58.72
CA VAL A 37 -9.00 -56.73 57.49
C VAL A 37 -9.16 -55.76 56.32
N VAL A 38 -10.32 -55.11 56.20
CA VAL A 38 -10.58 -54.13 55.14
C VAL A 38 -9.64 -52.93 55.24
N SER A 39 -9.40 -52.40 56.45
CA SER A 39 -8.43 -51.32 56.66
C SER A 39 -7.02 -51.73 56.21
N SER A 40 -6.58 -52.93 56.58
CA SER A 40 -5.26 -53.46 56.17
C SER A 40 -5.13 -53.66 54.66
N ILE A 41 -6.17 -54.17 54.00
CA ILE A 41 -6.21 -54.34 52.54
C ILE A 41 -6.12 -52.97 51.84
N LEU A 42 -6.86 -51.98 52.32
CA LEU A 42 -6.85 -50.63 51.75
C LEU A 42 -5.48 -49.96 51.91
N SER A 43 -4.87 -50.05 53.08
CA SER A 43 -3.52 -49.51 53.31
C SER A 43 -2.45 -50.24 52.49
N ALA A 44 -2.57 -51.55 52.28
CA ALA A 44 -1.65 -52.34 51.45
C ALA A 44 -1.80 -52.08 49.94
N ALA A 45 -2.98 -51.60 49.50
CA ALA A 45 -3.23 -51.25 48.10
C ALA A 45 -2.61 -49.90 47.68
N MET A 46 -2.15 -49.09 48.63
CA MET A 46 -1.57 -47.78 48.38
C MET A 46 -0.08 -47.86 48.00
N PRO A 47 0.45 -46.95 47.16
CA PRO A 47 1.89 -46.86 46.88
C PRO A 47 2.72 -46.71 48.16
N ALA A 48 3.93 -47.28 48.19
CA ALA A 48 4.81 -47.24 49.36
C ALA A 48 5.18 -45.81 49.81
N SER A 49 5.14 -44.86 48.87
CA SER A 49 5.32 -43.42 49.04
C SER A 49 4.15 -42.71 49.75
N THR A 50 3.05 -43.40 50.03
CA THR A 50 1.87 -42.82 50.69
C THR A 50 1.53 -43.51 52.00
N GLU A 51 0.86 -42.80 52.89
CA GLU A 51 0.30 -43.34 54.14
C GLU A 51 -1.21 -43.09 54.18
N LEU A 52 -2.00 -44.17 54.26
CA LEU A 52 -3.47 -44.10 54.40
C LEU A 52 -3.88 -44.46 55.83
N LYS A 53 -4.56 -43.53 56.51
CA LYS A 53 -5.28 -43.76 57.76
C LYS A 53 -6.78 -43.78 57.47
N VAL A 54 -7.47 -44.83 57.89
CA VAL A 54 -8.90 -45.01 57.63
C VAL A 54 -9.58 -45.81 58.75
N HIS A 55 -10.69 -45.31 59.27
CA HIS A 55 -11.57 -46.04 60.19
C HIS A 55 -12.74 -46.68 59.44
N VAL A 56 -12.87 -48.01 59.49
CA VAL A 56 -13.94 -48.72 58.75
C VAL A 56 -15.16 -48.87 59.66
N ARG A 57 -16.23 -48.12 59.37
CA ARG A 57 -17.51 -48.19 60.11
C ARG A 57 -18.36 -49.37 59.69
N SER A 58 -18.44 -49.63 58.38
CA SER A 58 -19.17 -50.78 57.83
C SER A 58 -18.60 -51.18 56.47
N SER A 59 -18.55 -52.49 56.21
CA SER A 59 -17.99 -53.05 54.99
C SER A 59 -18.84 -54.24 54.51
N SER A 60 -19.31 -54.17 53.27
CA SER A 60 -20.14 -55.21 52.67
C SER A 60 -19.99 -55.21 51.15
N LEU A 61 -19.73 -56.37 50.55
CA LEU A 61 -19.72 -56.50 49.09
C LEU A 61 -21.12 -56.32 48.48
N PHE A 62 -22.19 -56.56 49.24
CA PHE A 62 -23.56 -56.48 48.71
C PHE A 62 -24.17 -55.09 48.87
N PHE A 63 -23.79 -54.35 49.93
CA PHE A 63 -24.42 -53.08 50.32
C PHE A 63 -23.46 -51.88 50.34
N GLY A 64 -22.15 -52.11 50.22
CA GLY A 64 -21.12 -51.07 50.14
C GLY A 64 -20.28 -50.86 51.40
N PHE A 65 -19.46 -49.80 51.36
CA PHE A 65 -18.50 -49.42 52.40
C PHE A 65 -18.79 -48.03 52.98
N VAL A 66 -18.52 -47.86 54.28
CA VAL A 66 -18.53 -46.56 54.96
C VAL A 66 -17.26 -46.45 55.79
N PHE A 67 -16.50 -45.40 55.53
CA PHE A 67 -15.25 -45.06 56.19
C PHE A 67 -15.40 -43.71 56.89
N ASP A 68 -14.89 -43.61 58.11
CA ASP A 68 -14.75 -42.36 58.86
C ASP A 68 -13.26 -42.00 58.96
N ASP A 69 -12.97 -40.71 59.15
CA ASP A 69 -11.61 -40.16 59.37
C ASP A 69 -10.56 -40.64 58.35
N VAL A 70 -10.85 -40.46 57.06
CA VAL A 70 -9.95 -40.88 55.97
C VAL A 70 -8.88 -39.82 55.74
N VAL A 71 -7.60 -40.19 55.84
CA VAL A 71 -6.48 -39.29 55.57
C VAL A 71 -5.40 -40.02 54.78
N LEU A 72 -5.07 -39.49 53.60
CA LEU A 72 -4.01 -39.95 52.71
C LEU A 72 -2.92 -38.89 52.64
N LYS A 73 -1.68 -39.27 52.99
CA LYS A 73 -0.53 -38.36 53.04
C LYS A 73 0.61 -38.81 52.13
N ASP A 74 1.43 -37.87 51.68
CA ASP A 74 2.76 -38.17 51.16
C ASP A 74 3.68 -38.52 52.33
N ARG A 75 4.29 -39.70 52.29
CA ARG A 75 5.17 -40.18 53.36
C ARG A 75 6.47 -39.38 53.46
N LEU A 76 6.89 -38.75 52.37
CA LEU A 76 8.12 -37.95 52.32
C LEU A 76 7.92 -36.57 52.94
N SER A 77 6.89 -35.82 52.50
CA SER A 77 6.66 -34.46 52.98
C SER A 77 5.79 -34.40 54.25
N GLY A 78 5.03 -35.46 54.55
CA GLY A 78 4.02 -35.48 55.62
C GLY A 78 2.76 -34.68 55.31
N ASP A 79 2.68 -34.04 54.13
CA ASP A 79 1.54 -33.26 53.69
C ASP A 79 0.36 -34.17 53.34
N SER A 80 -0.85 -33.75 53.70
CA SER A 80 -2.08 -34.42 53.25
C SER A 80 -2.25 -34.24 51.75
N ILE A 81 -2.62 -35.30 51.04
CA ILE A 81 -3.03 -35.28 49.62
C ILE A 81 -4.55 -35.25 49.56
N PHE A 82 -5.20 -36.07 50.38
CA PHE A 82 -6.65 -36.18 50.50
C PHE A 82 -7.03 -36.44 51.94
N ALA A 83 -8.02 -35.73 52.47
CA ALA A 83 -8.64 -36.02 53.76
C ALA A 83 -10.16 -35.94 53.64
N ALA A 84 -10.91 -36.69 54.44
CA ALA A 84 -12.37 -36.59 54.52
C ALA A 84 -12.88 -37.13 55.87
N ASP A 85 -13.83 -36.44 56.50
CA ASP A 85 -14.47 -36.89 57.74
C ASP A 85 -15.22 -38.21 57.53
N GLN A 86 -15.81 -38.39 56.34
CA GLN A 86 -16.54 -39.60 55.99
C GLN A 86 -16.55 -39.84 54.48
N VAL A 87 -16.33 -41.11 54.09
CA VAL A 87 -16.45 -41.61 52.71
C VAL A 87 -17.47 -42.75 52.69
N ARG A 88 -18.54 -42.59 51.91
CA ARG A 88 -19.60 -43.59 51.71
C ARG A 88 -19.57 -44.08 50.28
N LEU A 89 -19.49 -45.39 50.09
CA LEU A 89 -19.61 -46.04 48.79
C LEU A 89 -20.70 -47.11 48.93
N LYS A 90 -21.96 -46.74 48.75
CA LYS A 90 -23.10 -47.66 48.86
C LYS A 90 -23.54 -48.12 47.48
N TRP A 91 -23.84 -49.40 47.36
CA TRP A 91 -24.44 -50.00 46.16
C TRP A 91 -25.41 -51.10 46.58
N PHE A 92 -26.08 -51.71 45.61
CA PHE A 92 -26.96 -52.85 45.85
C PHE A 92 -26.73 -53.92 44.80
N LEU A 93 -25.75 -54.78 45.07
CA LEU A 93 -25.33 -55.84 44.14
C LEU A 93 -26.45 -56.85 43.81
N PRO A 94 -27.33 -57.25 44.76
CA PRO A 94 -28.44 -58.15 44.44
C PRO A 94 -29.42 -57.58 43.39
N GLY A 95 -29.45 -56.26 43.19
CA GLY A 95 -30.25 -55.60 42.15
C GLY A 95 -29.82 -55.96 40.73
N PHE A 96 -28.58 -56.44 40.54
CA PHE A 96 -28.10 -56.94 39.24
C PHE A 96 -28.96 -58.10 38.71
N LEU A 97 -29.43 -58.97 39.61
CA LEU A 97 -30.32 -60.09 39.26
C LEU A 97 -31.69 -59.63 38.73
N ALA A 98 -32.06 -58.37 38.99
CA ALA A 98 -33.29 -57.72 38.52
C ALA A 98 -33.03 -56.68 37.41
N GLY A 99 -31.85 -56.70 36.77
CA GLY A 99 -31.49 -55.78 35.67
C GLY A 99 -31.19 -54.34 36.11
N GLN A 100 -30.97 -54.09 37.41
CA GLN A 100 -30.65 -52.77 37.95
C GLN A 100 -29.17 -52.68 38.30
N ILE A 101 -28.43 -51.80 37.62
CA ILE A 101 -26.99 -51.66 37.76
C ILE A 101 -26.69 -50.23 38.19
N GLY A 102 -26.07 -50.04 39.34
CA GLY A 102 -25.84 -48.68 39.81
C GLY A 102 -25.19 -48.57 41.18
N VAL A 103 -24.79 -47.34 41.48
CA VAL A 103 -24.22 -46.96 42.78
C VAL A 103 -25.27 -46.13 43.52
N ARG A 104 -25.66 -46.58 44.73
CA ARG A 104 -26.71 -45.92 45.52
C ARG A 104 -26.24 -44.59 46.09
N GLU A 105 -24.97 -44.49 46.51
CA GLU A 105 -24.39 -43.27 47.08
C GLU A 105 -22.86 -43.33 47.00
N ILE A 106 -22.24 -42.36 46.34
CA ILE A 106 -20.83 -41.99 46.50
C ILE A 106 -20.83 -40.69 47.31
N GLY A 107 -20.70 -40.82 48.64
CA GLY A 107 -20.77 -39.71 49.58
C GLY A 107 -19.39 -39.31 50.10
N LEU A 108 -19.04 -38.02 50.06
CA LEU A 108 -17.87 -37.45 50.70
C LEU A 108 -18.32 -36.32 51.62
N ARG A 109 -17.93 -36.36 52.90
CA ARG A 109 -18.20 -35.29 53.88
C ARG A 109 -16.90 -34.58 54.27
N ASN A 110 -16.91 -33.25 54.14
CA ASN A 110 -15.78 -32.35 54.34
C ASN A 110 -14.47 -32.83 53.68
N PRO A 111 -14.47 -33.25 52.40
CA PRO A 111 -13.24 -33.69 51.77
C PRO A 111 -12.30 -32.51 51.54
N THR A 112 -11.02 -32.69 51.80
CA THR A 112 -9.96 -31.74 51.50
C THR A 112 -8.99 -32.37 50.51
N VAL A 113 -8.82 -31.74 49.33
CA VAL A 113 -7.82 -32.09 48.33
C VAL A 113 -6.72 -31.03 48.39
N SER A 114 -5.50 -31.46 48.70
CA SER A 114 -4.37 -30.55 48.86
C SER A 114 -3.27 -30.87 47.85
N LEU A 115 -2.90 -29.89 47.04
CA LEU A 115 -1.77 -29.92 46.12
C LEU A 115 -0.70 -28.97 46.66
N ILE A 116 0.35 -29.52 47.24
CA ILE A 116 1.41 -28.75 47.91
C ILE A 116 2.72 -29.06 47.20
N LYS A 117 3.37 -28.03 46.65
CA LYS A 117 4.69 -28.12 46.02
C LYS A 117 5.76 -27.67 46.99
N ARG A 118 6.72 -28.56 47.29
CA ARG A 118 7.93 -28.26 48.08
C ARG A 118 9.15 -28.80 47.33
N ASN A 119 10.22 -28.01 47.25
CA ASN A 119 11.47 -28.41 46.58
C ASN A 119 11.24 -28.96 45.16
N ASP A 120 10.41 -28.27 44.37
CA ASP A 120 9.99 -28.66 43.02
C ASP A 120 9.23 -29.99 42.85
N ARG A 121 8.85 -30.66 43.94
CA ARG A 121 8.03 -31.88 43.92
C ARG A 121 6.64 -31.60 44.48
N TRP A 122 5.60 -32.11 43.81
CA TRP A 122 4.23 -32.08 44.35
C TRP A 122 4.01 -33.25 45.28
N ASN A 123 3.29 -33.05 46.38
CA ASN A 123 2.84 -34.14 47.25
C ASN A 123 2.04 -35.23 46.48
N SER A 124 1.34 -34.86 45.39
CA SER A 124 0.63 -35.79 44.50
C SER A 124 1.54 -36.72 43.70
N ASP A 125 2.84 -36.40 43.57
CA ASP A 125 3.81 -37.29 42.92
C ASP A 125 3.97 -38.62 43.68
N ALA A 126 3.62 -38.64 44.98
CA ALA A 126 3.57 -39.86 45.78
C ALA A 126 2.55 -40.90 45.27
N LEU A 127 1.57 -40.50 44.44
CA LEU A 127 0.57 -41.40 43.85
C LEU A 127 1.04 -42.09 42.56
N LYS A 128 2.20 -41.71 42.01
CA LYS A 128 2.74 -42.34 40.79
C LYS A 128 3.21 -43.76 41.10
N SER A 129 2.79 -44.75 40.30
CA SER A 129 3.24 -46.14 40.44
C SER A 129 4.62 -46.33 39.78
N ASP A 130 5.55 -46.99 40.47
CA ASP A 130 6.88 -47.38 39.93
C ASP A 130 6.84 -48.49 38.86
N ARG A 131 5.66 -48.99 38.47
CA ARG A 131 5.57 -49.96 37.36
C ARG A 131 5.68 -49.24 36.02
N PRO A 132 6.62 -49.64 35.13
CA PRO A 132 6.71 -49.07 33.79
C PRO A 132 5.38 -49.30 33.08
N ARG A 133 4.73 -48.21 32.66
CA ARG A 133 3.56 -48.27 31.79
C ARG A 133 3.98 -49.04 30.54
N LYS A 134 3.48 -50.28 30.37
CA LYS A 134 3.43 -50.91 29.06
C LYS A 134 2.70 -49.94 28.14
N LYS A 135 3.40 -49.46 27.11
CA LYS A 135 2.78 -48.74 25.99
C LYS A 135 1.64 -49.60 25.48
N THR A 136 0.40 -49.18 25.73
CA THR A 136 -0.73 -49.75 25.02
C THR A 136 -0.61 -49.30 23.58
N GLU A 137 -0.39 -50.27 22.70
CA GLU A 137 -0.34 -50.10 21.26
C GLU A 137 -1.56 -49.36 20.73
N LYS A 138 -1.32 -48.61 19.64
CA LYS A 138 -2.32 -48.00 18.79
C LYS A 138 -3.42 -49.01 18.43
N SER A 139 -4.66 -48.67 18.75
CA SER A 139 -5.85 -49.10 18.02
C SER A 139 -6.33 -47.89 17.24
N LYS A 140 -5.88 -47.77 15.99
CA LYS A 140 -6.67 -48.03 14.76
C LYS A 140 -7.81 -47.04 14.59
N GLU A 141 -7.70 -46.34 13.47
CA GLU A 141 -8.69 -45.52 12.79
C GLU A 141 -10.11 -46.05 13.04
N SER A 142 -10.95 -45.20 13.62
CA SER A 142 -12.35 -45.49 13.85
C SER A 142 -13.04 -45.69 12.50
N SER A 143 -13.50 -46.90 12.23
CA SER A 143 -14.72 -47.12 11.46
C SER A 143 -15.80 -46.12 11.92
N PRO A 144 -16.68 -45.62 11.02
CA PRO A 144 -17.67 -44.62 11.36
C PRO A 144 -18.38 -45.04 12.63
N ARG A 145 -18.32 -44.17 13.65
CA ARG A 145 -18.88 -44.47 14.97
C ARG A 145 -20.35 -44.86 14.75
N PRO A 146 -20.78 -46.05 15.21
CA PRO A 146 -22.19 -46.38 15.14
C PRO A 146 -22.97 -45.29 15.88
N PRO A 147 -24.13 -44.84 15.34
CA PRO A 147 -24.90 -43.76 15.95
C PRO A 147 -25.40 -44.12 17.35
N GLU A 148 -25.46 -45.41 17.67
CA GLU A 148 -25.95 -45.96 18.93
C GLU A 148 -25.07 -47.12 19.42
N ILE A 149 -25.06 -47.35 20.74
CA ILE A 149 -24.44 -48.52 21.36
C ILE A 149 -25.55 -49.47 21.80
N GLU A 150 -25.64 -50.65 21.20
CA GLU A 150 -26.56 -51.72 21.64
C GLU A 150 -25.99 -52.50 22.84
N LEU A 151 -26.85 -52.80 23.80
CA LEU A 151 -26.56 -53.58 25.00
C LEU A 151 -27.22 -54.96 24.90
N TYR A 152 -26.49 -56.00 25.30
CA TYR A 152 -26.97 -57.39 25.27
C TYR A 152 -28.18 -57.67 26.18
N LEU A 153 -28.43 -56.82 27.17
CA LEU A 153 -29.53 -56.95 28.13
C LEU A 153 -30.15 -55.58 28.39
N PRO A 154 -31.49 -55.49 28.57
CA PRO A 154 -32.13 -54.25 28.99
C PRO A 154 -31.70 -53.91 30.42
N VAL A 155 -31.11 -52.73 30.60
CA VAL A 155 -30.57 -52.29 31.90
C VAL A 155 -31.24 -51.02 32.37
N ARG A 156 -31.40 -50.90 33.70
CA ARG A 156 -31.76 -49.65 34.38
C ARG A 156 -30.57 -49.17 35.20
N LEU A 157 -30.05 -47.99 34.88
CA LEU A 157 -28.93 -47.39 35.58
C LEU A 157 -29.40 -46.42 36.66
N TYR A 158 -28.69 -46.41 37.79
CA TYR A 158 -28.88 -45.39 38.82
C TYR A 158 -27.54 -45.00 39.45
N GLY A 159 -27.44 -43.75 39.88
CA GLY A 159 -26.21 -43.21 40.46
C GLY A 159 -26.52 -42.00 41.34
N ALA A 160 -25.90 -41.93 42.52
CA ALA A 160 -25.87 -40.70 43.29
C ALA A 160 -24.47 -40.40 43.79
N VAL A 161 -24.02 -39.15 43.62
CA VAL A 161 -22.78 -38.59 44.15
C VAL A 161 -23.14 -37.40 45.03
N ARG A 162 -22.63 -37.36 46.26
CA ARG A 162 -22.88 -36.29 47.22
C ARG A 162 -21.56 -35.90 47.86
N ILE A 163 -21.09 -34.71 47.55
CA ILE A 163 -19.88 -34.10 48.12
C ILE A 163 -20.35 -32.90 48.92
N GLU A 164 -20.05 -32.86 50.21
CA GLU A 164 -20.42 -31.76 51.11
C GLU A 164 -19.17 -31.14 51.70
N GLY A 165 -19.02 -29.82 51.57
CA GLY A 165 -17.92 -29.06 52.16
C GLY A 165 -16.55 -29.38 51.57
N LEU A 166 -16.45 -29.61 50.25
CA LEU A 166 -15.16 -29.82 49.58
C LEU A 166 -14.28 -28.58 49.73
N ARG A 167 -13.03 -28.81 50.16
CA ARG A 167 -11.95 -27.84 50.16
C ARG A 167 -10.87 -28.26 49.17
N PHE A 168 -10.51 -27.38 48.27
CA PHE A 168 -9.37 -27.52 47.37
C PHE A 168 -8.31 -26.50 47.78
N LEU A 169 -7.13 -26.99 48.17
CA LEU A 169 -6.00 -26.19 48.59
C LEU A 169 -4.83 -26.41 47.63
N LEU A 170 -4.33 -25.34 47.02
CA LEU A 170 -3.11 -25.33 46.21
C LEU A 170 -2.09 -24.42 46.90
N GLU A 171 -0.91 -24.95 47.21
CA GLU A 171 0.21 -24.17 47.73
C GLU A 171 1.49 -24.45 46.94
N ASP A 172 2.14 -23.39 46.47
CA ASP A 172 3.46 -23.47 45.85
C ASP A 172 4.51 -22.77 46.71
N HIS A 173 5.41 -23.56 47.31
CA HIS A 173 6.54 -23.11 48.12
C HIS A 173 7.86 -23.08 47.33
N SER A 174 7.86 -23.30 46.01
CA SER A 174 9.09 -23.42 45.19
C SER A 174 9.67 -22.08 44.72
N GLY A 175 8.88 -21.01 44.70
CA GLY A 175 9.35 -19.66 44.36
C GLY A 175 9.80 -18.85 45.58
N GLU A 176 10.26 -17.61 45.37
CA GLU A 176 10.60 -16.66 46.46
C GLU A 176 9.40 -16.29 47.36
N ARG A 177 8.17 -16.58 46.91
CA ARG A 177 6.91 -16.23 47.60
C ARG A 177 5.91 -17.38 47.52
N LEU A 178 5.11 -17.51 48.57
CA LEU A 178 4.02 -18.47 48.64
C LEU A 178 2.91 -18.07 47.66
N ARG A 179 2.57 -18.97 46.72
CA ARG A 179 1.30 -18.89 45.98
C ARG A 179 0.29 -19.79 46.65
N ARG A 180 -0.86 -19.25 47.01
CA ARG A 180 -1.95 -20.02 47.63
C ARG A 180 -3.26 -19.79 46.91
N VAL A 181 -3.96 -20.88 46.60
CA VAL A 181 -5.37 -20.90 46.18
C VAL A 181 -6.12 -21.77 47.17
N ASP A 182 -7.14 -21.22 47.83
CA ASP A 182 -8.02 -21.95 48.75
C ASP A 182 -9.46 -21.77 48.28
N LEU A 183 -10.12 -22.89 47.98
CA LEU A 183 -11.51 -22.94 47.57
C LEU A 183 -12.24 -23.89 48.52
N SER A 184 -13.03 -23.37 49.46
CA SER A 184 -13.71 -24.17 50.49
C SER A 184 -15.23 -24.04 50.43
N ASP A 185 -15.93 -24.95 51.10
CA ASP A 185 -17.39 -25.04 51.13
C ASP A 185 -18.04 -25.36 49.77
N VAL A 186 -17.36 -26.14 48.92
CA VAL A 186 -17.93 -26.60 47.65
C VAL A 186 -18.84 -27.83 47.88
N ASP A 187 -20.12 -27.68 47.57
CA ASP A 187 -21.13 -28.75 47.68
C ASP A 187 -21.50 -29.25 46.27
N LEU A 188 -21.43 -30.54 46.01
CA LEU A 188 -21.82 -31.14 44.72
C LEU A 188 -22.78 -32.31 44.94
N HIS A 189 -23.94 -32.24 44.31
CA HIS A 189 -24.96 -33.27 44.33
C HIS A 189 -25.26 -33.70 42.90
N LEU A 190 -25.06 -34.98 42.59
CA LEU A 190 -25.50 -35.60 41.34
C LEU A 190 -26.38 -36.79 41.70
N GLY A 191 -27.52 -36.91 41.04
CA GLY A 191 -28.44 -38.03 41.20
C GLY A 191 -29.09 -38.31 39.86
N PHE A 192 -29.11 -39.57 39.45
CA PHE A 192 -29.81 -39.96 38.24
C PHE A 192 -30.39 -41.37 38.36
N VAL A 193 -31.50 -41.58 37.67
CA VAL A 193 -32.10 -42.88 37.41
C VAL A 193 -32.49 -42.88 35.94
N THR A 194 -32.17 -43.93 35.20
CA THR A 194 -32.60 -44.07 33.80
C THR A 194 -33.91 -44.85 33.71
N LYS A 195 -34.57 -44.74 32.55
CA LYS A 195 -35.52 -45.75 32.08
C LYS A 195 -34.76 -47.05 31.81
N THR A 196 -35.50 -48.14 31.62
CA THR A 196 -34.91 -49.39 31.12
C THR A 196 -34.61 -49.20 29.63
N PHE A 197 -33.35 -49.36 29.22
CA PHE A 197 -32.94 -49.18 27.82
C PHE A 197 -32.05 -50.33 27.35
N HIS A 198 -32.01 -50.53 26.03
CA HIS A 198 -31.17 -51.52 25.35
C HIS A 198 -30.23 -50.86 24.32
N THR A 199 -30.43 -49.58 23.99
CA THR A 199 -29.55 -48.79 23.14
C THR A 199 -29.18 -47.48 23.83
N ILE A 200 -27.96 -46.99 23.57
CA ILE A 200 -27.48 -45.68 24.02
C ILE A 200 -27.23 -44.83 22.76
N PRO A 201 -28.05 -43.81 22.49
CA PRO A 201 -27.81 -42.86 21.42
C PRO A 201 -26.54 -42.03 21.69
N LEU A 202 -25.72 -41.76 20.67
CA LEU A 202 -24.53 -40.91 20.78
C LEU A 202 -24.80 -39.42 20.43
N ASN A 203 -26.06 -39.00 20.49
CA ASN A 203 -26.54 -37.64 20.25
C ASN A 203 -27.31 -37.10 21.49
N LEU A 204 -28.04 -36.00 21.34
CA LEU A 204 -28.84 -35.40 22.43
C LEU A 204 -30.04 -36.26 22.86
N ASP A 205 -30.45 -37.28 22.10
CA ASP A 205 -31.51 -38.22 22.49
C ASP A 205 -31.10 -39.09 23.68
N SER A 206 -29.80 -39.18 23.98
CA SER A 206 -29.28 -39.78 25.21
C SER A 206 -29.88 -39.16 26.48
N LEU A 207 -30.32 -37.90 26.44
CA LEU A 207 -31.00 -37.24 27.57
C LEU A 207 -32.37 -37.88 27.87
N GLN A 208 -33.03 -38.47 26.87
CA GLN A 208 -34.32 -39.15 27.04
C GLN A 208 -34.21 -40.47 27.84
N LEU A 209 -33.00 -41.03 27.95
CA LEU A 209 -32.73 -42.22 28.74
C LEU A 209 -32.93 -41.96 30.24
N PHE A 210 -32.72 -40.74 30.72
CA PHE A 210 -32.88 -40.41 32.12
C PHE A 210 -34.36 -40.36 32.49
N ASP A 211 -34.77 -41.13 33.51
CA ASP A 211 -36.06 -41.07 34.19
C ASP A 211 -36.07 -39.90 35.19
N SER A 212 -35.01 -39.80 36.00
CA SER A 212 -34.70 -38.63 36.81
C SER A 212 -33.23 -38.23 36.63
N LEU A 213 -32.97 -36.92 36.61
CA LEU A 213 -31.64 -36.34 36.59
C LEU A 213 -31.65 -35.10 37.47
N PHE A 214 -30.70 -35.00 38.38
CA PHE A 214 -30.51 -33.86 39.26
C PHE A 214 -29.00 -33.66 39.45
N PHE A 215 -28.52 -32.50 39.05
CA PHE A 215 -27.17 -32.04 39.31
C PHE A 215 -27.28 -30.68 40.00
N ALA A 216 -26.60 -30.50 41.13
CA ALA A 216 -26.53 -29.25 41.83
C ALA A 216 -25.12 -28.99 42.34
N LEU A 217 -24.55 -27.86 41.95
CA LEU A 217 -23.34 -27.28 42.53
C LEU A 217 -23.77 -26.15 43.46
N ASN A 218 -23.26 -26.16 44.70
CA ASN A 218 -23.50 -25.20 45.76
C ASN A 218 -24.95 -24.70 45.84
N PRO A 219 -25.92 -25.61 46.04
CA PRO A 219 -27.34 -25.28 45.95
C PRO A 219 -27.86 -24.34 47.05
N ILE A 220 -27.10 -24.17 48.14
CA ILE A 220 -27.53 -23.51 49.38
C ILE A 220 -26.47 -22.50 49.88
N ARG A 221 -25.19 -22.92 49.98
CA ARG A 221 -24.14 -22.13 50.65
C ARG A 221 -23.18 -21.48 49.65
N PRO A 222 -22.72 -20.23 49.90
CA PRO A 222 -21.62 -19.62 49.16
C PRO A 222 -20.34 -20.44 49.26
N VAL A 223 -19.48 -20.33 48.25
CA VAL A 223 -18.13 -20.89 48.25
C VAL A 223 -17.21 -19.86 48.87
N GLN A 224 -16.23 -20.26 49.67
CA GLN A 224 -15.18 -19.36 50.12
C GLN A 224 -13.96 -19.50 49.20
N PHE A 225 -13.46 -18.37 48.70
CA PHE A 225 -12.34 -18.31 47.78
C PHE A 225 -11.27 -17.38 48.33
N GLU A 226 -10.02 -17.82 48.30
CA GLU A 226 -8.83 -17.05 48.65
C GLU A 226 -7.73 -17.34 47.62
N TYR A 227 -7.18 -16.28 47.04
CA TYR A 227 -5.97 -16.31 46.23
C TYR A 227 -4.97 -15.33 46.82
N SER A 228 -3.70 -15.72 46.96
CA SER A 228 -2.65 -14.81 47.41
C SER A 228 -1.31 -15.12 46.73
N GLU A 229 -0.67 -14.08 46.17
CA GLU A 229 0.73 -14.10 45.70
C GLU A 229 1.41 -12.73 45.90
N PHE A 230 0.95 -11.70 45.19
CA PHE A 230 1.37 -10.29 45.32
C PHE A 230 0.19 -9.41 45.75
N ASP A 231 -0.93 -9.57 45.03
CA ASP A 231 -2.25 -9.11 45.43
C ASP A 231 -3.02 -10.30 46.02
N SER A 232 -4.10 -10.03 46.76
CA SER A 232 -5.01 -11.09 47.21
C SER A 232 -6.43 -10.90 46.69
N VAL A 233 -7.07 -12.00 46.31
CA VAL A 233 -8.51 -12.02 46.01
C VAL A 233 -9.16 -12.89 47.06
N GLN A 234 -10.11 -12.33 47.81
CA GLN A 234 -10.77 -13.07 48.88
C GLN A 234 -12.26 -12.75 48.92
N GLY A 235 -13.06 -13.72 49.35
CA GLY A 235 -14.49 -13.49 49.51
C GLY A 235 -15.33 -14.75 49.54
N ARG A 236 -16.64 -14.56 49.54
CA ARG A 236 -17.63 -15.64 49.60
C ARG A 236 -18.61 -15.60 48.42
N PRO A 237 -18.15 -15.84 47.18
CA PRO A 237 -19.03 -15.80 46.02
C PRO A 237 -20.14 -16.87 46.08
N THR A 238 -21.32 -16.53 45.57
CA THR A 238 -22.35 -17.55 45.31
C THR A 238 -22.07 -18.18 43.95
N LEU A 239 -21.89 -19.50 43.89
CA LEU A 239 -21.67 -20.26 42.66
C LEU A 239 -22.68 -21.40 42.54
N MET A 240 -23.94 -21.07 42.24
CA MET A 240 -25.01 -22.06 42.14
C MET A 240 -25.21 -22.50 40.69
N LEU A 241 -25.22 -23.81 40.44
CA LEU A 241 -25.72 -24.40 39.19
C LEU A 241 -26.67 -25.54 39.54
N LYS A 242 -27.90 -25.54 39.02
CA LYS A 242 -28.87 -26.62 39.14
C LYS A 242 -29.29 -27.07 37.74
N LEU A 243 -29.06 -28.33 37.40
CA LEU A 243 -29.55 -28.97 36.19
C LEU A 243 -30.47 -30.11 36.61
N TYR A 244 -31.73 -30.10 36.23
CA TYR A 244 -32.63 -31.17 36.66
C TYR A 244 -33.78 -31.41 35.68
N ARG A 245 -34.32 -32.61 35.74
CA ARG A 245 -35.53 -33.00 35.01
C ARG A 245 -36.75 -32.87 35.90
N GLU A 246 -37.79 -32.21 35.41
CA GLU A 246 -39.08 -32.04 36.09
C GLU A 246 -40.18 -32.73 35.27
N THR A 247 -41.04 -33.50 35.95
CA THR A 247 -42.22 -34.12 35.34
C THR A 247 -43.38 -33.13 35.42
N LEU A 248 -43.91 -32.73 34.28
CA LEU A 248 -45.05 -31.82 34.14
C LEU A 248 -46.28 -32.61 33.69
N GLU A 249 -47.48 -32.03 33.82
CA GLU A 249 -48.75 -32.68 33.42
C GLU A 249 -48.75 -33.18 31.95
N ASN A 250 -48.02 -32.49 31.05
CA ASN A 250 -47.98 -32.77 29.61
C ASN A 250 -46.59 -33.17 29.08
N GLY A 251 -45.71 -33.74 29.92
CA GLY A 251 -44.39 -34.21 29.48
C GLY A 251 -43.28 -33.99 30.50
N THR A 252 -42.02 -34.01 30.05
CA THR A 252 -40.86 -33.76 30.94
C THR A 252 -39.98 -32.64 30.41
N ALA A 253 -39.59 -31.73 31.29
CA ALA A 253 -38.72 -30.60 30.95
C ALA A 253 -37.36 -30.72 31.64
N PHE A 254 -36.32 -30.28 30.93
CA PHE A 254 -34.98 -30.08 31.48
C PHE A 254 -34.82 -28.61 31.88
N LEU A 255 -34.46 -28.36 33.13
CA LEU A 255 -34.24 -27.02 33.67
C LEU A 255 -32.77 -26.81 33.99
N SER A 256 -32.25 -25.64 33.63
CA SER A 256 -30.92 -25.16 33.96
C SER A 256 -31.04 -23.81 34.67
N ARG A 257 -30.60 -23.76 35.93
CA ARG A 257 -30.53 -22.53 36.73
C ARG A 257 -29.11 -22.27 37.16
N LEU A 258 -28.58 -21.11 36.78
CA LEU A 258 -27.26 -20.64 37.20
C LEU A 258 -27.41 -19.34 37.98
N ARG A 259 -26.63 -19.20 39.04
CA ARG A 259 -26.40 -17.94 39.72
C ARG A 259 -24.94 -17.86 40.16
N ILE A 260 -24.20 -16.96 39.52
CA ILE A 260 -22.85 -16.56 39.89
C ILE A 260 -22.95 -15.15 40.48
N ASP A 261 -22.68 -14.98 41.77
CA ASP A 261 -22.69 -13.68 42.46
C ASP A 261 -21.30 -13.43 43.06
N ALA A 262 -20.54 -12.56 42.41
CA ALA A 262 -19.17 -12.22 42.75
C ALA A 262 -19.07 -10.90 43.53
N ARG A 263 -20.19 -10.33 43.99
CA ARG A 263 -20.20 -9.04 44.72
C ARG A 263 -19.45 -9.11 46.07
N ASP A 264 -19.42 -10.29 46.67
CA ASP A 264 -18.69 -10.56 47.91
C ASP A 264 -17.21 -10.93 47.69
N LEU A 265 -16.72 -10.94 46.43
CA LEU A 265 -15.30 -11.04 46.12
C LEU A 265 -14.68 -9.65 46.08
N SER A 266 -13.54 -9.49 46.76
CA SER A 266 -12.73 -8.28 46.69
C SER A 266 -11.30 -8.61 46.27
N HIS A 267 -10.75 -7.74 45.43
CA HIS A 267 -9.33 -7.70 45.11
C HIS A 267 -8.65 -6.71 46.06
N ARG A 268 -7.72 -7.20 46.86
CA ARG A 268 -6.96 -6.43 47.84
C ARG A 268 -5.55 -6.18 47.33
N ARG A 269 -5.21 -4.90 47.22
CA ARG A 269 -3.89 -4.42 46.79
C ARG A 269 -3.52 -3.17 47.56
N SER A 270 -2.33 -3.16 48.16
CA SER A 270 -1.80 -2.02 48.92
C SER A 270 -2.76 -1.48 50.01
N GLY A 271 -3.49 -2.38 50.69
CA GLY A 271 -4.39 -2.03 51.80
C GLY A 271 -5.80 -1.56 51.41
N MET A 272 -6.14 -1.51 50.12
CA MET A 272 -7.50 -1.21 49.65
C MET A 272 -8.19 -2.46 49.13
N ASP A 273 -9.46 -2.66 49.52
CA ASP A 273 -10.33 -3.73 49.01
C ASP A 273 -11.22 -3.18 47.88
N ILE A 274 -11.20 -3.82 46.70
CA ILE A 274 -11.98 -3.41 45.53
C ILE A 274 -12.96 -4.53 45.18
N PRO A 275 -14.30 -4.32 45.28
CA PRO A 275 -15.27 -5.36 44.97
C PRO A 275 -15.33 -5.62 43.46
N PHE A 276 -15.56 -6.88 43.06
CA PHE A 276 -15.75 -7.25 41.65
C PHE A 276 -17.09 -6.75 41.09
N GLY A 277 -18.14 -6.76 41.92
CA GLY A 277 -19.43 -6.16 41.57
C GLY A 277 -20.30 -6.95 40.58
N LEU A 278 -19.87 -8.10 40.06
CA LEU A 278 -20.57 -8.83 39.00
C LEU A 278 -21.58 -9.86 39.52
N ARG A 279 -22.74 -9.96 38.86
CA ARG A 279 -23.71 -11.04 39.06
C ARG A 279 -24.26 -11.52 37.72
N LEU A 280 -24.24 -12.83 37.50
CA LEU A 280 -24.78 -13.52 36.33
C LEU A 280 -25.83 -14.54 36.77
N GLU A 281 -27.01 -14.48 36.15
CA GLU A 281 -28.11 -15.42 36.41
C GLU A 281 -28.73 -15.90 35.11
N HIS A 282 -29.07 -17.19 35.04
CA HIS A 282 -29.96 -17.72 34.01
C HIS A 282 -30.97 -18.73 34.56
N ASP A 283 -32.14 -18.78 33.93
CA ASP A 283 -33.18 -19.79 34.12
C ASP A 283 -33.68 -20.20 32.73
N ILE A 284 -33.25 -21.39 32.30
CA ILE A 284 -33.49 -21.94 30.97
C ILE A 284 -34.24 -23.26 31.12
N GLN A 285 -35.24 -23.48 30.27
CA GLN A 285 -36.04 -24.69 30.20
C GLN A 285 -36.02 -25.23 28.77
N TYR A 286 -35.81 -26.54 28.62
CA TYR A 286 -35.98 -27.25 27.36
C TYR A 286 -37.03 -28.35 27.53
N ASP A 287 -38.07 -28.33 26.68
CA ASP A 287 -39.11 -29.35 26.59
C ASP A 287 -38.92 -30.11 25.25
N PRO A 288 -38.30 -31.31 25.28
CA PRO A 288 -38.06 -32.09 24.08
C PRO A 288 -39.34 -32.51 23.36
N ALA A 289 -40.42 -32.82 24.10
CA ALA A 289 -41.66 -33.32 23.52
C ALA A 289 -42.39 -32.25 22.69
N LYS A 290 -42.19 -30.97 23.04
CA LYS A 290 -42.77 -29.82 22.34
C LYS A 290 -41.75 -29.10 21.44
N GLU A 291 -40.52 -29.62 21.35
CA GLU A 291 -39.39 -28.95 20.70
C GLU A 291 -39.28 -27.46 21.11
N ARG A 292 -39.40 -27.18 22.42
CA ARG A 292 -39.43 -25.81 22.96
C ARG A 292 -38.23 -25.52 23.84
N PHE A 293 -37.51 -24.44 23.53
CA PHE A 293 -36.42 -23.88 24.32
C PHE A 293 -36.81 -22.50 24.84
N LEU A 294 -36.95 -22.37 26.16
CA LEU A 294 -37.43 -21.19 26.85
C LEU A 294 -36.34 -20.63 27.77
N ILE A 295 -35.89 -19.41 27.50
CA ILE A 295 -35.08 -18.59 28.41
C ILE A 295 -36.06 -17.74 29.23
N ARG A 296 -36.40 -18.21 30.44
CA ARG A 296 -37.28 -17.46 31.36
C ARG A 296 -36.62 -16.20 31.89
N ARG A 297 -35.30 -16.26 32.08
CA ARG A 297 -34.47 -15.15 32.53
C ARG A 297 -33.03 -15.39 32.15
N PHE A 298 -32.37 -14.36 31.63
CA PHE A 298 -30.93 -14.25 31.58
C PHE A 298 -30.58 -12.83 32.01
N ARG A 299 -29.74 -12.66 33.04
CA ARG A 299 -29.42 -11.34 33.62
C ARG A 299 -27.95 -11.24 33.96
N LEU A 300 -27.31 -10.18 33.49
CA LEU A 300 -25.95 -9.78 33.84
C LEU A 300 -26.01 -8.39 34.49
N GLU A 301 -25.50 -8.29 35.72
CA GLU A 301 -25.47 -7.07 36.52
C GLU A 301 -24.03 -6.72 36.92
N SER A 302 -23.75 -5.43 37.01
CA SER A 302 -22.55 -4.88 37.65
C SER A 302 -22.94 -3.83 38.67
N GLY A 303 -22.81 -4.15 39.95
CA GLY A 303 -23.29 -3.32 41.05
C GLY A 303 -24.82 -3.19 41.01
N PRO A 304 -25.38 -1.97 40.95
CA PRO A 304 -26.82 -1.74 40.81
C PRO A 304 -27.31 -1.77 39.36
N ASP A 305 -26.41 -1.75 38.37
CA ASP A 305 -26.77 -1.57 36.97
C ASP A 305 -27.01 -2.93 36.29
N THR A 306 -28.16 -3.08 35.64
CA THR A 306 -28.45 -4.24 34.78
C THR A 306 -27.83 -4.02 33.40
N TRP A 307 -26.67 -4.61 33.14
CA TRP A 307 -26.01 -4.50 31.84
C TRP A 307 -26.82 -5.14 30.73
N LEU A 308 -27.38 -6.32 31.01
CA LEU A 308 -28.18 -7.09 30.06
C LEU A 308 -29.23 -7.90 30.82
N SER A 309 -30.49 -7.80 30.41
CA SER A 309 -31.57 -8.69 30.87
C SER A 309 -32.40 -9.12 29.68
N LEU A 310 -32.52 -10.42 29.42
CA LEU A 310 -33.29 -10.93 28.29
C LEU A 310 -34.13 -12.15 28.65
N THR A 311 -35.17 -12.34 27.84
CA THR A 311 -36.05 -13.51 27.82
C THR A 311 -36.10 -14.04 26.39
N GLY A 312 -36.38 -15.32 26.21
CA GLY A 312 -36.55 -15.89 24.88
C GLY A 312 -37.36 -17.16 24.87
N ASP A 313 -38.00 -17.44 23.74
CA ASP A 313 -38.84 -18.61 23.51
C ASP A 313 -38.66 -19.06 22.06
N PHE A 314 -38.08 -20.23 21.86
CA PHE A 314 -37.98 -20.89 20.58
C PHE A 314 -38.84 -22.14 20.63
N ARG A 315 -39.82 -22.27 19.74
CA ARG A 315 -40.78 -23.39 19.78
C ARG A 315 -41.24 -23.76 18.39
N ARG A 316 -41.58 -25.04 18.21
CA ARG A 316 -42.28 -25.50 17.02
C ARG A 316 -43.79 -25.45 17.24
N ASP A 317 -44.53 -25.01 16.23
CA ASP A 317 -45.98 -25.01 16.23
C ASP A 317 -46.57 -26.33 15.70
N GLU A 318 -47.90 -26.49 15.81
CA GLU A 318 -48.61 -27.70 15.37
C GLU A 318 -48.50 -27.92 13.85
N SER A 319 -48.27 -26.86 13.07
CA SER A 319 -48.05 -26.93 11.62
C SER A 319 -46.60 -27.24 11.24
N GLY A 320 -45.73 -27.46 12.22
CA GLY A 320 -44.33 -27.83 12.05
C GLY A 320 -43.38 -26.65 11.85
N PHE A 321 -43.85 -25.41 11.86
CA PHE A 321 -43.00 -24.22 11.72
C PHE A 321 -42.40 -23.81 13.07
N HIS A 322 -41.18 -23.29 13.02
CA HIS A 322 -40.50 -22.72 14.19
C HIS A 322 -40.84 -21.23 14.38
N HIS A 323 -41.11 -20.87 15.64
CA HIS A 323 -41.27 -19.52 16.11
C HIS A 323 -40.12 -19.16 17.07
N MET A 324 -39.61 -17.95 16.96
CA MET A 324 -38.55 -17.44 17.83
C MET A 324 -38.97 -16.09 18.39
N GLU A 325 -38.88 -15.95 19.70
CA GLU A 325 -38.95 -14.68 20.42
C GLU A 325 -37.69 -14.50 21.27
N VAL A 326 -37.00 -13.37 21.17
CA VAL A 326 -35.92 -12.95 22.06
C VAL A 326 -36.18 -11.48 22.37
N ARG A 327 -36.36 -11.15 23.65
CA ARG A 327 -36.68 -9.80 24.09
C ARG A 327 -35.73 -9.37 25.19
N MET A 328 -35.02 -8.28 24.96
CA MET A 328 -34.30 -7.59 26.00
C MET A 328 -35.26 -6.75 26.84
N GLN A 329 -35.22 -6.97 28.15
CA GLN A 329 -36.06 -6.29 29.14
C GLN A 329 -35.39 -5.01 29.64
N GLU A 330 -34.06 -5.04 29.81
CA GLU A 330 -33.27 -3.92 30.34
C GLU A 330 -31.83 -4.00 29.84
N SER A 331 -31.21 -2.85 29.57
CA SER A 331 -29.76 -2.73 29.35
C SER A 331 -29.29 -1.32 29.72
N SER A 332 -28.40 -1.23 30.70
CA SER A 332 -27.75 0.00 31.15
C SER A 332 -26.34 -0.35 31.63
N ILE A 333 -25.33 0.15 30.90
CA ILE A 333 -23.92 -0.11 31.16
C ILE A 333 -23.28 1.25 31.52
N ASP A 334 -23.03 1.47 32.80
CA ASP A 334 -22.30 2.65 33.29
C ASP A 334 -20.81 2.33 33.42
N LEU A 335 -20.04 2.81 32.45
CA LEU A 335 -18.59 2.60 32.39
C LEU A 335 -17.83 3.43 33.43
N ASP A 336 -18.40 4.53 33.95
CA ASP A 336 -17.75 5.34 34.99
C ASP A 336 -17.70 4.58 36.33
N ARG A 337 -18.60 3.61 36.57
CA ARG A 337 -18.53 2.74 37.75
C ARG A 337 -17.44 1.68 37.68
N ILE A 338 -17.28 1.02 36.53
CA ILE A 338 -16.26 -0.03 36.36
C ILE A 338 -14.88 0.53 35.97
N GLY A 339 -14.83 1.75 35.45
CA GLY A 339 -13.60 2.44 35.04
C GLY A 339 -12.48 2.40 36.09
N PRO A 340 -12.74 2.76 37.37
CA PRO A 340 -11.74 2.66 38.43
C PRO A 340 -11.20 1.24 38.66
N PHE A 341 -12.04 0.22 38.51
CA PHE A 341 -11.62 -1.18 38.64
C PHE A 341 -10.70 -1.58 37.49
N ILE A 342 -11.10 -1.31 36.23
CA ILE A 342 -10.28 -1.59 35.03
C ILE A 342 -8.96 -0.83 35.09
N GLN A 343 -9.00 0.45 35.48
CA GLN A 343 -7.82 1.29 35.60
C GLN A 343 -6.82 0.71 36.60
N ARG A 344 -7.27 0.25 37.77
CA ARG A 344 -6.39 -0.36 38.77
C ARG A 344 -5.88 -1.74 38.35
N LEU A 345 -6.73 -2.57 37.75
CA LEU A 345 -6.37 -3.90 37.23
C LEU A 345 -5.28 -3.79 36.15
N THR A 346 -5.35 -2.76 35.32
CA THR A 346 -4.40 -2.53 34.23
C THR A 346 -3.21 -1.65 34.61
N ASN A 347 -2.98 -1.38 35.89
CA ASN A 347 -1.92 -0.46 36.37
C ASN A 347 -1.96 0.93 35.67
N ASN A 348 -3.16 1.50 35.54
CA ASN A 348 -3.45 2.77 34.85
C ASN A 348 -3.18 2.76 33.33
N ALA A 349 -3.01 1.59 32.71
CA ALA A 349 -2.82 1.49 31.27
C ALA A 349 -4.12 1.77 30.49
N VAL A 350 -5.28 1.45 31.08
CA VAL A 350 -6.61 1.64 30.48
C VAL A 350 -7.50 2.48 31.39
N GLU A 351 -8.14 3.52 30.85
CA GLU A 351 -9.22 4.24 31.53
C GLU A 351 -10.49 4.21 30.67
N THR A 352 -11.64 3.98 31.30
CA THR A 352 -12.94 3.94 30.62
C THR A 352 -13.97 4.80 31.36
N GLY A 353 -14.96 5.31 30.64
CA GLY A 353 -16.09 6.06 31.24
C GLY A 353 -17.21 6.30 30.24
N GLY A 354 -18.33 6.87 30.69
CA GLY A 354 -19.54 7.09 29.90
C GLY A 354 -20.61 6.00 30.08
N ARG A 355 -21.68 6.07 29.28
CA ARG A 355 -22.81 5.13 29.35
C ARG A 355 -23.09 4.48 28.00
N LEU A 356 -23.50 3.21 28.04
CA LEU A 356 -23.91 2.41 26.90
C LEU A 356 -25.23 1.67 27.22
N SER A 357 -26.03 1.41 26.20
CA SER A 357 -27.23 0.57 26.28
C SER A 357 -27.42 -0.16 24.96
N LEU A 358 -27.76 -1.43 25.01
CA LEU A 358 -28.08 -2.26 23.85
C LEU A 358 -29.61 -2.33 23.60
N TYR A 359 -30.41 -1.57 24.35
CA TYR A 359 -31.86 -1.63 24.29
C TYR A 359 -32.42 -0.76 23.13
N PRO A 360 -33.47 -1.22 22.43
CA PRO A 360 -34.10 -2.55 22.52
C PRO A 360 -33.37 -3.62 21.69
N LEU A 361 -33.43 -4.89 22.10
CA LEU A 361 -33.23 -6.04 21.22
C LEU A 361 -34.52 -6.86 21.24
N LEU A 362 -35.21 -6.92 20.11
CA LEU A 362 -36.41 -7.70 19.94
C LEU A 362 -36.29 -8.51 18.66
N ILE A 363 -36.28 -9.83 18.79
CA ILE A 363 -36.42 -10.75 17.67
C ILE A 363 -37.73 -11.49 17.90
N THR A 364 -38.65 -11.50 16.95
CA THR A 364 -39.97 -12.12 17.14
C THR A 364 -40.57 -12.55 15.80
N GLY A 365 -41.26 -13.69 15.78
CA GLY A 365 -41.98 -14.16 14.61
C GLY A 365 -41.66 -15.61 14.25
N ARG A 366 -42.30 -16.08 13.19
CA ARG A 366 -42.04 -17.39 12.57
C ARG A 366 -40.80 -17.28 11.68
N LEU A 367 -40.00 -18.33 11.53
CA LEU A 367 -38.69 -18.21 10.86
C LEU A 367 -38.75 -17.81 9.38
N ASP A 368 -39.88 -17.99 8.70
CA ASP A 368 -40.15 -17.49 7.33
C ASP A 368 -40.52 -16.00 7.27
N ARG A 369 -40.81 -15.39 8.42
CA ARG A 369 -41.14 -13.98 8.60
C ARG A 369 -40.66 -13.50 9.98
N LEU A 370 -39.35 -13.61 10.20
CA LEU A 370 -38.73 -13.26 11.47
C LEU A 370 -38.40 -11.77 11.50
N SER A 371 -39.03 -11.03 12.41
CA SER A 371 -38.74 -9.61 12.62
C SER A 371 -37.66 -9.43 13.69
N ALA A 372 -36.70 -8.57 13.43
CA ALA A 372 -35.64 -8.18 14.35
C ALA A 372 -35.59 -6.65 14.49
N HIS A 373 -35.42 -6.15 15.69
CA HIS A 373 -35.21 -4.75 16.05
C HIS A 373 -34.02 -4.68 17.01
N PHE A 374 -33.03 -3.87 16.66
CA PHE A 374 -31.80 -3.67 17.39
C PHE A 374 -31.55 -2.17 17.59
N GLY A 375 -31.44 -1.78 18.85
CA GLY A 375 -31.05 -0.44 19.29
C GLY A 375 -29.69 -0.46 19.98
N LEU A 376 -28.88 0.56 19.75
CA LEU A 376 -27.69 0.83 20.54
C LEU A 376 -27.66 2.32 20.84
N SER A 377 -27.51 2.67 22.11
CA SER A 377 -27.30 4.04 22.54
C SER A 377 -26.06 4.17 23.41
N GLY A 378 -25.33 5.26 23.23
CA GLY A 378 -24.13 5.58 23.99
C GLY A 378 -23.97 7.08 24.19
N SER A 379 -23.50 7.48 25.36
CA SER A 379 -23.28 8.88 25.71
C SER A 379 -21.94 9.04 26.42
N ASN A 380 -21.09 9.92 25.88
CA ASN A 380 -19.78 10.28 26.43
C ASN A 380 -18.87 9.08 26.73
N VAL A 381 -18.91 8.06 25.87
CA VAL A 381 -18.08 6.88 26.03
C VAL A 381 -16.64 7.26 25.73
N ARG A 382 -15.75 7.02 26.69
CA ARG A 382 -14.32 7.33 26.58
C ARG A 382 -13.50 6.10 26.91
N VAL A 383 -12.47 5.85 26.11
CA VAL A 383 -11.47 4.81 26.34
C VAL A 383 -10.09 5.41 26.10
N ARG A 384 -9.25 5.44 27.13
CA ARG A 384 -7.85 5.82 27.04
C ARG A 384 -6.99 4.57 27.16
N THR A 385 -6.11 4.33 26.20
CA THR A 385 -5.10 3.25 26.26
C THR A 385 -3.72 3.85 26.04
N GLY A 386 -2.90 3.90 27.10
CA GLY A 386 -1.63 4.62 27.06
C GLY A 386 -1.81 6.11 26.73
N LYS A 387 -1.26 6.56 25.59
CA LYS A 387 -1.37 7.94 25.08
C LYS A 387 -2.59 8.18 24.17
N SER A 388 -3.25 7.12 23.71
CA SER A 388 -4.37 7.21 22.77
C SER A 388 -5.68 7.42 23.53
N VAL A 389 -6.47 8.41 23.11
CA VAL A 389 -7.79 8.72 23.66
C VAL A 389 -8.84 8.53 22.56
N HIS A 390 -9.82 7.68 22.82
CA HIS A 390 -10.97 7.43 21.97
C HIS A 390 -12.22 7.96 22.67
N GLY A 391 -12.85 8.97 22.08
CA GLY A 391 -14.07 9.59 22.60
C GLY A 391 -15.23 9.43 21.63
N VAL A 392 -16.31 8.82 22.10
CA VAL A 392 -17.59 8.65 21.42
C VAL A 392 -18.63 9.47 22.20
N PRO A 393 -18.82 10.77 21.87
CA PRO A 393 -19.73 11.64 22.60
C PRO A 393 -21.19 11.18 22.49
N THR A 394 -21.58 10.71 21.31
CA THR A 394 -22.91 10.19 21.03
C THR A 394 -22.82 8.93 20.17
N ALA A 395 -23.65 7.93 20.49
CA ALA A 395 -23.92 6.81 19.62
C ALA A 395 -25.43 6.51 19.68
N GLN A 396 -26.10 6.44 18.55
CA GLN A 396 -27.50 6.07 18.40
C GLN A 396 -27.62 5.26 17.12
N ILE A 397 -27.88 3.97 17.24
CA ILE A 397 -28.13 3.07 16.12
C ILE A 397 -29.49 2.42 16.37
N ASP A 398 -30.40 2.52 15.42
CA ASP A 398 -31.71 1.89 15.46
C ASP A 398 -31.97 1.24 14.10
N VAL A 399 -32.01 -0.10 14.11
CA VAL A 399 -32.12 -0.94 12.92
C VAL A 399 -33.21 -1.96 13.14
N ARG A 400 -34.10 -2.11 12.16
CA ARG A 400 -35.13 -3.16 12.16
C ARG A 400 -35.20 -3.86 10.81
N GLY A 401 -35.69 -5.08 10.77
CA GLY A 401 -35.92 -5.79 9.53
C GLY A 401 -36.65 -7.10 9.72
N THR A 402 -37.12 -7.66 8.61
CA THR A 402 -37.80 -8.94 8.56
C THR A 402 -37.14 -9.83 7.52
N VAL A 403 -36.85 -11.07 7.87
CA VAL A 403 -36.12 -12.04 7.04
C VAL A 403 -36.81 -13.41 7.01
N ASP A 404 -36.54 -14.17 5.96
CA ASP A 404 -36.86 -15.59 5.84
C ASP A 404 -35.60 -16.44 6.05
N LEU A 405 -35.48 -17.08 7.20
CA LEU A 405 -34.32 -17.90 7.53
C LEU A 405 -34.39 -19.32 6.95
N TYR A 406 -35.55 -19.81 6.49
CA TYR A 406 -35.61 -21.11 5.82
C TYR A 406 -34.97 -21.06 4.43
N ALA A 407 -34.98 -19.90 3.78
CA ALA A 407 -34.30 -19.68 2.50
C ALA A 407 -32.78 -19.92 2.57
N LEU A 408 -32.17 -19.92 3.77
CA LEU A 408 -30.75 -20.19 3.98
C LEU A 408 -30.40 -21.69 4.08
N GLY A 409 -31.39 -22.58 4.19
CA GLY A 409 -31.17 -24.03 4.27
C GLY A 409 -30.49 -24.53 5.56
N LEU A 410 -30.49 -23.73 6.63
CA LEU A 410 -29.83 -24.05 7.90
C LEU A 410 -30.66 -24.96 8.83
N LEU A 411 -31.97 -25.07 8.59
CA LEU A 411 -32.92 -25.85 9.39
C LEU A 411 -33.80 -26.72 8.49
N PRO A 412 -34.37 -27.82 9.01
CA PRO A 412 -35.36 -28.61 8.28
C PRO A 412 -36.53 -27.74 7.84
N VAL A 413 -36.84 -27.79 6.55
CA VAL A 413 -37.92 -27.02 5.94
C VAL A 413 -39.25 -27.76 6.19
N PRO A 414 -40.27 -27.11 6.80
CA PRO A 414 -41.56 -27.76 7.06
C PRO A 414 -42.34 -27.99 5.75
N GLU A 415 -43.19 -29.03 5.71
CA GLU A 415 -43.92 -29.47 4.50
C GLU A 415 -44.80 -28.37 3.86
N GLY A 416 -45.26 -27.40 4.66
CA GLY A 416 -46.07 -26.26 4.19
C GLY A 416 -45.28 -25.02 3.76
N TYR A 417 -43.94 -25.05 3.76
CA TYR A 417 -43.12 -23.91 3.35
C TYR A 417 -43.03 -23.81 1.83
N SER A 418 -43.31 -22.63 1.30
CA SER A 418 -43.07 -22.27 -0.11
C SER A 418 -42.01 -21.18 -0.17
N ALA A 419 -40.96 -21.39 -0.97
CA ALA A 419 -39.93 -20.40 -1.18
C ALA A 419 -40.54 -19.12 -1.78
N ASP A 420 -40.30 -17.98 -1.11
CA ASP A 420 -40.75 -16.68 -1.59
C ASP A 420 -39.67 -16.08 -2.50
N HIS A 421 -39.92 -16.13 -3.81
CA HIS A 421 -38.99 -15.59 -4.81
C HIS A 421 -39.02 -14.06 -4.89
N SER A 422 -39.93 -13.37 -4.19
CA SER A 422 -40.00 -11.91 -4.14
C SER A 422 -39.02 -11.28 -3.15
N LEU A 423 -38.33 -12.08 -2.33
CA LEU A 423 -37.41 -11.58 -1.31
C LEU A 423 -36.19 -10.88 -1.91
N ALA A 424 -35.80 -9.75 -1.32
CA ALA A 424 -34.57 -9.08 -1.68
C ALA A 424 -33.36 -9.97 -1.32
N TYR A 425 -32.50 -10.20 -2.32
CA TYR A 425 -31.38 -11.14 -2.23
C TYR A 425 -31.79 -12.56 -1.78
N GLY A 426 -33.06 -12.94 -1.98
CA GLY A 426 -33.60 -14.25 -1.62
C GLY A 426 -33.86 -14.48 -0.13
N VAL A 427 -33.66 -13.48 0.75
CA VAL A 427 -33.75 -13.66 2.21
C VAL A 427 -34.48 -12.51 2.91
N VAL A 428 -34.35 -11.28 2.42
CA VAL A 428 -34.81 -10.08 3.14
C VAL A 428 -36.19 -9.65 2.66
N ARG A 429 -37.16 -9.58 3.57
CA ARG A 429 -38.49 -9.02 3.32
C ARG A 429 -38.48 -7.50 3.42
N GLU A 430 -37.85 -6.97 4.45
CA GLU A 430 -37.63 -5.54 4.62
C GLU A 430 -36.49 -5.29 5.60
N ALA A 431 -35.78 -4.17 5.47
CA ALA A 431 -34.80 -3.72 6.44
C ALA A 431 -34.75 -2.20 6.46
N TYR A 432 -34.60 -1.61 7.64
CA TYR A 432 -34.56 -0.17 7.87
C TYR A 432 -33.44 0.17 8.85
N ILE A 433 -32.74 1.24 8.54
CA ILE A 433 -31.90 1.98 9.49
C ILE A 433 -32.71 3.23 9.81
N ASP A 434 -33.49 3.19 10.89
CA ASP A 434 -34.37 4.29 11.28
C ASP A 434 -33.56 5.46 11.82
N ARG A 435 -32.45 5.17 12.53
CA ARG A 435 -31.50 6.17 13.02
C ARG A 435 -30.08 5.63 13.06
N LEU A 436 -29.14 6.37 12.48
CA LEU A 436 -27.71 6.18 12.68
C LEU A 436 -27.13 7.55 13.02
N GLU A 437 -26.56 7.71 14.22
CA GLU A 437 -25.81 8.90 14.65
C GLU A 437 -24.64 8.44 15.52
N LEU A 438 -23.42 8.58 15.03
CA LEU A 438 -22.19 8.18 15.71
C LEU A 438 -21.21 9.35 15.72
N GLY A 439 -20.81 9.80 16.91
CA GLY A 439 -19.72 10.74 17.10
C GLY A 439 -18.42 10.00 17.42
N TYR A 440 -17.29 10.43 16.85
CA TYR A 440 -15.97 9.89 17.19
C TYR A 440 -14.89 10.96 17.07
N ASN A 441 -14.20 11.29 18.17
CA ASN A 441 -13.09 12.24 18.21
C ASN A 441 -13.34 13.57 17.44
N GLY A 442 -14.57 14.10 17.51
CA GLY A 442 -15.00 15.34 16.83
C GLY A 442 -15.66 15.14 15.46
N ALA A 443 -15.54 13.95 14.86
CA ALA A 443 -16.26 13.56 13.65
C ALA A 443 -17.69 13.10 13.99
N SER A 444 -18.62 13.26 13.05
CA SER A 444 -19.97 12.70 13.16
C SER A 444 -20.39 11.97 11.89
N LEU A 445 -20.92 10.76 12.05
CA LEU A 445 -21.56 9.97 11.01
C LEU A 445 -23.06 9.93 11.32
N SER A 446 -23.89 10.34 10.37
CA SER A 446 -25.34 10.26 10.48
C SER A 446 -25.94 9.60 9.24
N GLY A 447 -27.08 8.93 9.38
CA GLY A 447 -27.75 8.38 8.21
C GLY A 447 -29.04 7.63 8.49
N LYS A 448 -29.67 7.22 7.39
CA LYS A 448 -30.88 6.40 7.37
C LYS A 448 -30.87 5.53 6.12
N GLY A 449 -31.63 4.44 6.14
CA GLY A 449 -31.76 3.59 4.97
C GLY A 449 -32.97 2.68 5.06
N SER A 450 -33.39 2.19 3.90
CA SER A 450 -34.43 1.20 3.75
C SER A 450 -34.10 0.26 2.60
N LEU A 451 -34.52 -0.99 2.74
CA LEU A 451 -34.47 -2.02 1.72
C LEU A 451 -35.83 -2.72 1.77
N HIS A 452 -36.55 -2.67 0.65
CA HIS A 452 -37.86 -3.31 0.50
C HIS A 452 -37.97 -3.84 -0.94
N PRO A 453 -38.41 -5.09 -1.17
CA PRO A 453 -38.54 -5.66 -2.52
C PRO A 453 -39.31 -4.77 -3.49
N ASP A 454 -40.44 -4.21 -3.04
CA ASP A 454 -41.30 -3.35 -3.87
C ASP A 454 -40.79 -1.91 -4.06
N GLN A 455 -39.73 -1.50 -3.34
CA GLN A 455 -39.20 -0.12 -3.41
C GLN A 455 -37.70 -0.06 -3.76
N GLY A 456 -36.99 -1.18 -3.69
CA GLY A 456 -35.54 -1.25 -3.81
C GLY A 456 -34.82 -0.80 -2.53
N ILE A 457 -33.61 -0.26 -2.72
CA ILE A 457 -32.74 0.28 -1.68
C ILE A 457 -32.85 1.80 -1.69
N VAL A 458 -32.89 2.41 -0.52
CA VAL A 458 -32.64 3.84 -0.32
C VAL A 458 -31.67 3.97 0.85
N LEU A 459 -30.55 4.64 0.67
CA LEU A 459 -29.55 4.84 1.72
C LEU A 459 -29.05 6.26 1.65
N ASP A 460 -29.08 6.99 2.76
CA ASP A 460 -28.50 8.31 2.91
C ASP A 460 -27.51 8.29 4.09
N LEU A 461 -26.23 8.55 3.83
CA LEU A 461 -25.16 8.61 4.82
C LEU A 461 -24.42 9.94 4.72
N ASP A 462 -24.11 10.56 5.84
CA ASP A 462 -23.37 11.82 5.96
C ASP A 462 -22.29 11.71 7.03
N LEU A 463 -21.04 11.96 6.67
CA LEU A 463 -19.87 12.08 7.54
C LEU A 463 -19.43 13.55 7.57
N LYS A 464 -19.21 14.11 8.76
CA LYS A 464 -18.74 15.49 8.96
C LYS A 464 -17.56 15.54 9.92
N ASN A 465 -16.71 16.55 9.74
CA ASN A 465 -15.60 16.90 10.63
C ASN A 465 -14.59 15.76 10.89
N PHE A 466 -14.34 14.90 9.90
CA PHE A 466 -13.41 13.80 10.04
C PHE A 466 -11.96 14.28 9.91
N ALA A 467 -11.22 14.34 11.02
CA ALA A 467 -9.84 14.79 11.04
C ALA A 467 -8.88 13.73 10.45
N LEU A 468 -8.51 13.86 9.18
CA LEU A 468 -7.62 12.91 8.50
C LEU A 468 -6.21 12.88 9.10
N GLY A 469 -5.74 14.01 9.65
CA GLY A 469 -4.38 14.14 10.18
C GLY A 469 -4.03 13.12 11.28
N GLN A 470 -5.01 12.55 11.98
CA GLN A 470 -4.76 11.49 12.97
C GLN A 470 -4.32 10.16 12.33
N PHE A 471 -4.61 9.95 11.06
CA PHE A 471 -4.38 8.68 10.35
C PHE A 471 -3.36 8.82 9.22
N THR A 472 -3.30 9.99 8.59
CA THR A 472 -2.51 10.21 7.36
C THR A 472 -1.31 11.12 7.56
N ALA A 473 -1.06 11.66 8.76
CA ALA A 473 0.10 12.52 9.00
C ALA A 473 1.42 11.73 8.89
N PRO A 474 2.49 12.35 8.36
CA PRO A 474 2.57 13.74 7.88
C PRO A 474 2.12 13.95 6.42
N HIS A 475 1.65 12.91 5.73
CA HIS A 475 1.42 12.92 4.28
C HIS A 475 0.21 13.74 3.83
N LEU A 476 -0.88 13.71 4.59
CA LEU A 476 -2.09 14.49 4.33
C LEU A 476 -2.67 14.96 5.67
N THR A 477 -3.03 16.24 5.74
CA THR A 477 -3.84 16.78 6.84
C THR A 477 -4.99 17.57 6.26
N ALA A 478 -6.22 17.29 6.70
CA ALA A 478 -7.44 17.98 6.28
C ALA A 478 -8.59 17.64 7.25
N THR A 479 -9.66 18.41 7.18
CA THR A 479 -10.96 18.05 7.77
C THR A 479 -11.87 17.54 6.66
N GLY A 480 -12.22 16.26 6.72
CA GLY A 480 -13.04 15.59 5.72
C GLY A 480 -14.53 15.64 6.03
N SER A 481 -15.35 15.80 5.00
CA SER A 481 -16.77 15.46 5.02
C SER A 481 -17.12 14.62 3.80
N ALA A 482 -18.10 13.74 3.95
CA ALA A 482 -18.59 12.90 2.86
C ALA A 482 -20.11 12.73 2.96
N SER A 483 -20.82 12.72 1.84
CA SER A 483 -22.22 12.32 1.78
C SER A 483 -22.41 11.29 0.69
N LEU A 484 -23.11 10.20 0.99
CA LEU A 484 -23.39 9.12 0.05
C LEU A 484 -24.89 8.85 0.05
N ARG A 485 -25.50 8.90 -1.13
CA ARG A 485 -26.90 8.56 -1.35
C ARG A 485 -26.98 7.43 -2.36
N ALA A 486 -27.50 6.27 -1.96
CA ALA A 486 -27.69 5.14 -2.85
C ALA A 486 -29.18 4.84 -3.05
N ARG A 487 -29.59 4.54 -4.28
CA ARG A 487 -30.96 4.13 -4.62
C ARG A 487 -30.98 3.00 -5.63
N SER A 488 -31.88 2.03 -5.50
CA SER A 488 -32.09 0.98 -6.50
C SER A 488 -33.57 0.86 -6.90
N GLY A 489 -33.82 0.24 -8.05
CA GLY A 489 -35.15 -0.29 -8.38
C GLY A 489 -35.46 -1.59 -7.63
N THR A 490 -36.63 -2.17 -7.92
CA THR A 490 -37.14 -3.40 -7.30
C THR A 490 -36.43 -4.68 -7.76
N ASP A 491 -35.81 -4.65 -8.94
CA ASP A 491 -35.06 -5.78 -9.50
C ASP A 491 -33.61 -5.86 -8.99
N PHE A 492 -33.16 -4.84 -8.25
CA PHE A 492 -31.78 -4.66 -7.79
C PHE A 492 -30.71 -4.74 -8.90
N SER A 493 -31.12 -4.64 -10.18
CA SER A 493 -30.23 -4.78 -11.32
C SER A 493 -29.36 -3.54 -11.52
N ARG A 494 -29.79 -2.40 -10.96
CA ARG A 494 -29.10 -1.12 -10.98
C ARG A 494 -29.18 -0.43 -9.61
N ILE A 495 -28.04 -0.01 -9.09
CA ILE A 495 -27.91 0.83 -7.89
C ILE A 495 -27.24 2.14 -8.28
N THR A 496 -27.99 3.24 -8.24
CA THR A 496 -27.48 4.59 -8.39
C THR A 496 -26.83 5.06 -7.10
N VAL A 497 -25.62 5.61 -7.16
CA VAL A 497 -24.85 6.14 -6.04
C VAL A 497 -24.43 7.58 -6.35
N LEU A 498 -24.92 8.52 -5.56
CA LEU A 498 -24.50 9.92 -5.56
C LEU A 498 -23.55 10.13 -4.38
N GLY A 499 -22.30 10.50 -4.66
CA GLY A 499 -21.27 10.70 -3.65
C GLY A 499 -20.69 12.11 -3.70
N LEU A 500 -20.51 12.74 -2.55
CA LEU A 500 -19.80 14.01 -2.43
C LEU A 500 -18.78 13.88 -1.32
N VAL A 501 -17.51 14.11 -1.61
CA VAL A 501 -16.42 14.14 -0.64
C VAL A 501 -15.83 15.55 -0.65
N ARG A 502 -15.57 16.14 0.51
CA ARG A 502 -14.89 17.43 0.66
C ARG A 502 -13.77 17.31 1.67
N LEU A 503 -12.63 17.88 1.35
CA LEU A 503 -11.47 18.04 2.20
C LEU A 503 -11.25 19.54 2.38
N ASP A 504 -11.54 20.03 3.58
CA ASP A 504 -11.33 21.42 3.94
C ASP A 504 -9.95 21.60 4.58
N ALA A 505 -9.30 22.72 4.24
CA ALA A 505 -7.96 23.07 4.70
C ALA A 505 -6.91 21.95 4.47
N ALA A 506 -6.99 21.27 3.32
CA ALA A 506 -6.09 20.20 2.95
C ALA A 506 -4.66 20.70 2.72
N ARG A 507 -3.70 19.97 3.30
CA ARG A 507 -2.26 20.08 3.03
C ARG A 507 -1.68 18.70 2.80
N TYR A 508 -0.90 18.56 1.75
CA TYR A 508 -0.25 17.31 1.38
C TYR A 508 1.26 17.48 1.31
N LEU A 509 1.98 16.41 1.60
CA LEU A 509 3.44 16.34 1.55
C LEU A 509 3.86 15.54 0.32
N ILE A 510 4.71 16.12 -0.51
CA ILE A 510 5.39 15.42 -1.60
C ILE A 510 6.89 15.49 -1.29
N ASP A 511 7.51 14.32 -1.17
CA ASP A 511 8.86 14.12 -0.64
C ASP A 511 9.04 14.76 0.76
N ARG A 512 9.64 15.95 0.81
CA ARG A 512 9.93 16.72 2.02
C ARG A 512 9.32 18.11 2.01
N SER A 513 8.45 18.41 1.03
CA SER A 513 7.86 19.74 0.89
C SER A 513 6.33 19.68 1.02
N LEU A 514 5.82 20.53 1.90
CA LEU A 514 4.39 20.66 2.17
C LEU A 514 3.77 21.64 1.18
N SER A 515 2.55 21.32 0.77
CA SER A 515 1.72 22.24 0.00
C SER A 515 1.24 23.43 0.86
N GLY A 516 0.76 24.46 0.16
CA GLY A 516 -0.15 25.44 0.72
C GLY A 516 -1.48 24.81 1.14
N VAL A 517 -2.30 25.59 1.85
CA VAL A 517 -3.63 25.15 2.29
C VAL A 517 -4.65 25.35 1.18
N GLN A 518 -5.39 24.30 0.84
CA GLN A 518 -6.41 24.32 -0.22
C GLN A 518 -7.62 23.46 0.13
N ASN A 519 -8.75 23.68 -0.52
CA ASN A 519 -9.93 22.84 -0.40
C ASN A 519 -10.06 21.94 -1.63
N VAL A 520 -10.48 20.70 -1.43
CA VAL A 520 -10.70 19.72 -2.51
C VAL A 520 -12.07 19.11 -2.36
N ALA A 521 -12.85 19.06 -3.43
CA ALA A 521 -14.15 18.40 -3.43
C ALA A 521 -14.29 17.46 -4.63
N LEU A 522 -14.87 16.28 -4.43
CA LEU A 522 -15.17 15.30 -5.45
C LEU A 522 -16.68 15.01 -5.41
N ASN A 523 -17.38 15.35 -6.49
CA ASN A 523 -18.79 15.04 -6.66
C ASN A 523 -18.94 13.95 -7.73
N THR A 524 -19.64 12.87 -7.39
CA THR A 524 -19.76 11.65 -8.19
C THR A 524 -21.22 11.25 -8.37
N ASP A 525 -21.53 10.80 -9.58
CA ASP A 525 -22.81 10.24 -9.96
C ASP A 525 -22.54 8.94 -10.73
N LEU A 526 -22.86 7.81 -10.09
CA LEU A 526 -22.46 6.47 -10.51
C LEU A 526 -23.67 5.53 -10.54
N ASP A 527 -23.69 4.56 -11.46
CA ASP A 527 -24.60 3.43 -11.45
C ASP A 527 -23.80 2.12 -11.39
N LEU A 528 -24.11 1.26 -10.43
CA LEU A 528 -23.66 -0.14 -10.37
C LEU A 528 -24.72 -1.01 -11.04
N VAL A 529 -24.37 -1.71 -12.11
CA VAL A 529 -25.29 -2.54 -12.91
C VAL A 529 -24.86 -4.00 -12.85
N PHE A 530 -25.82 -4.90 -12.60
CA PHE A 530 -25.62 -6.34 -12.42
C PHE A 530 -26.36 -7.14 -13.51
N PRO A 531 -25.77 -7.31 -14.71
CA PRO A 531 -26.43 -7.96 -15.85
C PRO A 531 -26.49 -9.51 -15.76
N GLY A 532 -26.43 -10.09 -14.56
CA GLY A 532 -26.50 -11.54 -14.31
C GLY A 532 -25.14 -12.28 -14.30
N ARG A 533 -24.19 -11.92 -15.18
CA ARG A 533 -22.79 -12.39 -15.12
C ARG A 533 -21.82 -11.21 -15.20
N GLY A 534 -21.19 -10.89 -14.07
CA GLY A 534 -20.24 -9.77 -13.95
C GLY A 534 -20.88 -8.49 -13.39
N VAL A 535 -20.11 -7.41 -13.37
CA VAL A 535 -20.49 -6.10 -12.82
C VAL A 535 -20.09 -5.01 -13.81
N ARG A 536 -20.97 -4.03 -14.01
CA ARG A 536 -20.68 -2.82 -14.78
C ARG A 536 -20.82 -1.59 -13.90
N LEU A 537 -19.82 -0.73 -13.90
CA LEU A 537 -19.82 0.56 -13.22
C LEU A 537 -19.92 1.66 -14.27
N ASP A 538 -21.05 2.37 -14.30
CA ASP A 538 -21.31 3.52 -15.17
C ASP A 538 -21.10 4.80 -14.36
N ILE A 539 -20.02 5.51 -14.65
CA ILE A 539 -19.62 6.79 -14.08
C ILE A 539 -20.27 7.89 -14.95
N ARG A 540 -21.48 8.30 -14.60
CA ARG A 540 -22.18 9.40 -15.30
C ARG A 540 -21.46 10.74 -15.11
N LYS A 541 -20.92 10.96 -13.92
CA LYS A 541 -20.15 12.17 -13.58
C LYS A 541 -19.13 11.91 -12.47
N ALA A 542 -17.93 12.43 -12.64
CA ALA A 542 -16.93 12.65 -11.60
C ALA A 542 -16.36 14.07 -11.77
N ASP A 543 -16.66 14.97 -10.83
CA ASP A 543 -16.30 16.39 -10.83
C ASP A 543 -15.41 16.67 -9.62
N LEU A 544 -14.11 16.69 -9.84
CA LEU A 544 -13.09 17.01 -8.85
C LEU A 544 -12.72 18.49 -8.97
N THR A 545 -12.91 19.25 -7.91
CA THR A 545 -12.58 20.68 -7.85
C THR A 545 -11.58 20.96 -6.75
N GLY A 546 -10.50 21.66 -7.06
CA GLY A 546 -9.58 22.27 -6.11
C GLY A 546 -9.79 23.78 -6.05
N THR A 547 -9.93 24.33 -4.84
CA THR A 547 -10.07 25.78 -4.63
C THR A 547 -9.13 26.28 -3.54
N SER A 548 -8.78 27.56 -3.59
CA SER A 548 -8.06 28.21 -2.49
C SER A 548 -8.96 28.39 -1.27
N MET A 549 -8.39 28.75 -0.12
CA MET A 549 -9.17 29.10 1.08
C MET A 549 -10.15 30.28 0.86
N LYS A 550 -9.91 31.11 -0.16
CA LYS A 550 -10.81 32.22 -0.55
C LYS A 550 -11.86 31.81 -1.60
N GLY A 551 -11.89 30.52 -1.98
CA GLY A 551 -12.83 29.98 -2.98
C GLY A 551 -12.42 30.18 -4.44
N ALA A 552 -11.20 30.67 -4.71
CA ALA A 552 -10.73 30.80 -6.09
C ALA A 552 -10.47 29.40 -6.70
N SER A 553 -10.98 29.13 -7.90
CA SER A 553 -10.72 27.87 -8.61
C SER A 553 -9.24 27.73 -8.96
N LEU A 554 -8.68 26.56 -8.67
CA LEU A 554 -7.28 26.21 -8.93
C LEU A 554 -7.20 25.09 -9.98
N LEU A 555 -8.05 24.09 -9.82
CA LEU A 555 -8.10 22.91 -10.69
C LEU A 555 -9.55 22.41 -10.76
N ARG A 556 -9.97 21.95 -11.94
CA ARG A 556 -11.22 21.23 -12.11
C ARG A 556 -11.01 20.06 -13.07
N LEU A 557 -11.44 18.87 -12.68
CA LEU A 557 -11.45 17.68 -13.52
C LEU A 557 -12.89 17.17 -13.64
N LEU A 558 -13.36 17.04 -14.88
CA LEU A 558 -14.67 16.51 -15.24
C LEU A 558 -14.49 15.24 -16.06
N ALA A 559 -14.90 14.11 -15.50
CA ALA A 559 -14.81 12.81 -16.15
C ALA A 559 -16.14 12.04 -16.13
N ALA A 560 -16.31 11.15 -17.10
CA ALA A 560 -17.37 10.15 -17.17
C ALA A 560 -16.78 8.87 -17.75
N GLY A 561 -17.45 7.72 -17.60
CA GLY A 561 -16.94 6.48 -18.15
C GLY A 561 -17.78 5.26 -17.82
N GLU A 562 -17.49 4.14 -18.47
CA GLU A 562 -18.11 2.86 -18.24
C GLU A 562 -17.01 1.81 -18.05
N LEU A 563 -17.09 1.04 -16.98
CA LEU A 563 -16.15 -0.03 -16.64
C LEU A 563 -16.93 -1.34 -16.53
N THR A 564 -16.67 -2.30 -17.40
CA THR A 564 -17.36 -3.60 -17.41
C THR A 564 -16.39 -4.72 -17.03
N PHE A 565 -16.73 -5.49 -16.00
CA PHE A 565 -15.97 -6.60 -15.46
C PHE A 565 -16.76 -7.90 -15.63
N ALA A 566 -16.50 -8.65 -16.70
CA ALA A 566 -17.12 -9.93 -17.00
C ALA A 566 -16.08 -10.94 -17.54
N GLY A 567 -16.47 -11.87 -18.43
CA GLY A 567 -15.55 -12.78 -19.12
C GLY A 567 -14.49 -12.06 -19.99
N GLY A 568 -14.73 -10.80 -20.33
CA GLY A 568 -13.77 -9.83 -20.85
C GLY A 568 -13.90 -8.49 -20.10
N GLN A 569 -12.90 -7.62 -20.23
CA GLN A 569 -12.88 -6.31 -19.58
C GLN A 569 -13.00 -5.21 -20.63
N SER A 570 -13.89 -4.26 -20.40
CA SER A 570 -14.06 -3.10 -21.29
C SER A 570 -14.10 -1.83 -20.45
N TYR A 571 -13.30 -0.85 -20.83
CA TYR A 571 -13.16 0.43 -20.14
C TYR A 571 -13.31 1.56 -21.14
N THR A 572 -14.33 2.38 -20.97
CA THR A 572 -14.52 3.61 -21.73
C THR A 572 -14.41 4.76 -20.74
N VAL A 573 -13.48 5.67 -20.95
CA VAL A 573 -13.28 6.86 -20.11
C VAL A 573 -13.32 8.08 -21.00
N ARG A 574 -14.08 9.08 -20.58
CA ARG A 574 -14.15 10.40 -21.21
C ARG A 574 -13.74 11.44 -20.17
N LEU A 575 -12.63 12.11 -20.43
CA LEU A 575 -12.22 13.32 -19.72
C LEU A 575 -12.80 14.51 -20.50
N SER A 576 -13.87 15.11 -19.99
CA SER A 576 -14.51 16.28 -20.60
C SER A 576 -13.71 17.56 -20.40
N GLY A 577 -12.82 17.59 -19.41
CA GLY A 577 -11.89 18.69 -19.19
C GLY A 577 -11.12 18.54 -17.88
N LEU A 578 -9.81 18.77 -17.94
CA LEU A 578 -8.94 19.09 -16.82
C LEU A 578 -8.46 20.53 -17.02
N ASP A 579 -9.07 21.44 -16.28
CA ASP A 579 -8.73 22.85 -16.25
C ASP A 579 -7.77 23.14 -15.09
N VAL A 580 -6.66 23.80 -15.38
CA VAL A 580 -5.67 24.22 -14.38
C VAL A 580 -5.43 25.71 -14.50
N ASP A 581 -5.67 26.44 -13.41
CA ASP A 581 -5.28 27.83 -13.25
C ASP A 581 -3.91 27.87 -12.54
N TYR A 582 -2.85 27.78 -13.35
CA TYR A 582 -1.49 27.63 -12.85
C TYR A 582 -1.02 28.84 -12.06
N GLU A 583 -1.42 30.06 -12.44
CA GLU A 583 -1.05 31.29 -11.74
C GLU A 583 -1.50 31.25 -10.27
N LYS A 584 -2.72 30.77 -10.02
CA LYS A 584 -3.27 30.64 -8.67
C LYS A 584 -2.80 29.38 -7.94
N LEU A 585 -2.52 28.29 -8.67
CA LEU A 585 -2.07 27.01 -8.10
C LEU A 585 -0.59 27.04 -7.68
N HIS A 586 0.29 27.65 -8.48
CA HIS A 586 1.74 27.71 -8.28
C HIS A 586 2.18 28.07 -6.84
N PRO A 587 1.64 29.11 -6.17
CA PRO A 587 2.04 29.45 -4.80
C PRO A 587 1.60 28.42 -3.75
N LEU A 588 0.65 27.53 -4.09
CA LEU A 588 0.13 26.49 -3.20
C LEU A 588 0.79 25.12 -3.43
N LEU A 589 1.60 24.98 -4.48
CA LEU A 589 2.36 23.76 -4.72
C LEU A 589 3.48 23.58 -3.68
N PRO A 590 3.83 22.32 -3.34
CA PRO A 590 5.08 22.00 -2.66
C PRO A 590 6.29 22.63 -3.33
N GLY A 591 7.28 23.07 -2.56
CA GLY A 591 8.44 23.81 -3.04
C GLY A 591 9.34 23.07 -4.04
N ASN A 592 9.42 21.73 -3.95
CA ASN A 592 10.08 20.88 -4.94
C ASN A 592 9.35 20.96 -6.29
N LEU A 593 8.04 20.69 -6.31
CA LEU A 593 7.23 20.79 -7.52
C LEU A 593 7.24 22.20 -8.11
N ARG A 594 7.22 23.22 -7.26
CA ARG A 594 7.32 24.61 -7.71
C ARG A 594 8.64 24.89 -8.42
N SER A 595 9.75 24.39 -7.89
CA SER A 595 11.07 24.50 -8.52
C SER A 595 11.13 23.75 -9.85
N ASP A 596 10.60 22.53 -9.89
CA ASP A 596 10.62 21.69 -11.09
C ASP A 596 9.76 22.28 -12.22
N LEU A 597 8.63 22.90 -11.87
CA LEU A 597 7.70 23.50 -12.81
C LEU A 597 8.06 24.96 -13.17
N GLU A 598 9.02 25.60 -12.50
CA GLU A 598 9.43 26.98 -12.80
C GLU A 598 9.98 27.12 -14.23
N VAL A 599 10.67 26.08 -14.73
CA VAL A 599 11.24 26.06 -16.09
C VAL A 599 10.14 26.12 -17.16
N ILE A 600 8.96 25.57 -16.86
CA ILE A 600 7.83 25.51 -17.80
C ILE A 600 6.72 26.53 -17.49
N ARG A 601 6.89 27.35 -16.45
CA ARG A 601 5.93 28.36 -16.03
C ARG A 601 5.45 29.26 -17.18
N PRO A 602 6.31 29.81 -18.06
CA PRO A 602 5.85 30.69 -19.15
C PRO A 602 4.80 30.04 -20.07
N TYR A 603 4.85 28.70 -20.20
CA TYR A 603 3.92 27.94 -21.03
C TYR A 603 2.58 27.65 -20.33
N LEU A 604 2.53 27.74 -19.00
CA LEU A 604 1.37 27.44 -18.17
C LEU A 604 0.73 28.70 -17.56
N GLU A 605 1.36 29.86 -17.65
CA GLU A 605 0.90 31.12 -17.03
C GLU A 605 -0.56 31.48 -17.32
N LYS A 606 -1.05 31.20 -18.53
CA LYS A 606 -2.46 31.44 -18.92
C LYS A 606 -3.39 30.24 -18.67
N GLY A 607 -2.93 29.25 -17.91
CA GLY A 607 -3.62 28.00 -17.61
C GLY A 607 -3.36 26.89 -18.62
N ALA A 608 -3.95 25.73 -18.35
CA ALA A 608 -3.94 24.56 -19.24
C ALA A 608 -5.31 23.89 -19.25
N HIS A 609 -5.72 23.39 -20.40
CA HIS A 609 -6.93 22.58 -20.58
C HIS A 609 -6.59 21.27 -21.27
N LEU A 610 -7.00 20.15 -20.69
CA LEU A 610 -6.82 18.82 -21.27
C LEU A 610 -8.18 18.10 -21.33
N ASP A 611 -8.59 17.69 -22.51
CA ASP A 611 -9.72 16.80 -22.73
C ASP A 611 -9.30 15.54 -23.47
N GLY A 612 -10.12 14.49 -23.41
CA GLY A 612 -9.79 13.24 -24.08
C GLY A 612 -10.78 12.13 -23.86
N ASN A 613 -10.60 11.05 -24.61
CA ASN A 613 -11.32 9.81 -24.47
C ASN A 613 -10.36 8.62 -24.59
N ALA A 614 -10.67 7.54 -23.90
CA ALA A 614 -9.96 6.28 -23.99
C ALA A 614 -10.98 5.14 -23.99
N GLN A 615 -10.82 4.20 -24.91
CA GLN A 615 -11.56 2.97 -24.99
C GLN A 615 -10.56 1.82 -25.00
N ILE A 616 -10.68 0.93 -24.02
CA ILE A 616 -9.80 -0.20 -23.82
C ILE A 616 -10.67 -1.45 -23.75
N HIS A 617 -10.40 -2.41 -24.61
CA HIS A 617 -11.07 -3.71 -24.61
C HIS A 617 -10.03 -4.82 -24.46
N MET A 618 -10.16 -5.66 -23.43
CA MET A 618 -9.20 -6.72 -23.11
C MET A 618 -9.92 -8.07 -22.98
N GLU A 619 -9.41 -9.08 -23.69
CA GLU A 619 -9.88 -10.46 -23.63
C GLU A 619 -8.71 -11.45 -23.75
N LYS A 620 -8.61 -12.40 -22.79
CA LYS A 620 -7.62 -13.50 -22.78
C LYS A 620 -6.17 -13.08 -23.08
N GLY A 621 -5.74 -11.93 -22.56
CA GLY A 621 -4.36 -11.42 -22.73
C GLY A 621 -4.12 -10.67 -24.06
N SER A 622 -5.14 -10.49 -24.88
CA SER A 622 -5.14 -9.64 -26.07
C SER A 622 -6.09 -8.47 -25.90
N GLY A 623 -5.83 -7.35 -26.57
CA GLY A 623 -6.73 -6.21 -26.46
C GLY A 623 -6.52 -5.11 -27.48
N VAL A 624 -7.43 -4.16 -27.45
CA VAL A 624 -7.44 -2.97 -28.30
C VAL A 624 -7.52 -1.75 -27.41
N ILE A 625 -6.69 -0.76 -27.69
CA ILE A 625 -6.64 0.53 -27.01
C ILE A 625 -6.81 1.61 -28.07
N GLN A 626 -7.87 2.39 -27.95
CA GLN A 626 -8.11 3.58 -28.75
C GLN A 626 -8.19 4.77 -27.80
N ALA A 627 -7.42 5.81 -28.04
CA ALA A 627 -7.43 7.00 -27.22
C ALA A 627 -7.28 8.26 -28.06
N SER A 628 -7.92 9.34 -27.65
CA SER A 628 -7.57 10.67 -28.12
C SER A 628 -7.48 11.64 -26.96
N ALA A 629 -6.57 12.59 -27.06
CA ALA A 629 -6.37 13.63 -26.06
C ALA A 629 -6.06 14.95 -26.77
N ALA A 630 -6.64 16.04 -26.29
CA ALA A 630 -6.41 17.38 -26.78
C ALA A 630 -5.89 18.25 -25.62
N LEU A 631 -4.70 18.82 -25.78
CA LEU A 631 -4.06 19.69 -24.81
C LEU A 631 -4.02 21.12 -25.37
N LEU A 632 -4.74 22.03 -24.74
CA LEU A 632 -4.70 23.46 -25.04
C LEU A 632 -3.81 24.18 -24.02
N LEU A 633 -2.78 24.86 -24.54
CA LEU A 633 -1.87 25.72 -23.80
C LEU A 633 -1.97 27.14 -24.38
N PRO A 634 -2.80 28.02 -23.80
CA PRO A 634 -3.07 29.36 -24.35
C PRO A 634 -1.85 30.26 -24.48
N SER A 635 -0.77 30.00 -23.73
CA SER A 635 0.51 30.70 -23.87
C SER A 635 1.30 30.31 -25.13
N ILE A 636 1.04 29.14 -25.71
CA ILE A 636 1.73 28.61 -26.90
C ILE A 636 0.89 28.87 -28.17
N SER A 637 -0.37 28.43 -28.16
CA SER A 637 -1.23 28.43 -29.34
C SER A 637 -2.71 28.49 -28.92
N ALA A 638 -3.51 29.17 -29.76
CA ALA A 638 -4.97 29.17 -29.64
C ALA A 638 -5.61 27.82 -30.07
N GLU A 639 -4.85 26.99 -30.79
CA GLU A 639 -5.23 25.62 -31.16
C GLU A 639 -4.35 24.62 -30.42
N GLY A 640 -4.98 23.63 -29.80
CA GLY A 640 -4.30 22.63 -28.96
C GLY A 640 -3.46 21.62 -29.74
N LEU A 641 -2.70 20.84 -28.98
CA LEU A 641 -2.00 19.64 -29.43
C LEU A 641 -2.95 18.45 -29.28
N ASN A 642 -3.24 17.76 -30.38
CA ASN A 642 -4.14 16.61 -30.42
C ASN A 642 -3.33 15.34 -30.65
N LEU A 643 -3.46 14.39 -29.75
CA LEU A 643 -2.91 13.05 -29.83
C LEU A 643 -4.03 12.06 -30.11
N GLN A 644 -3.87 11.21 -31.11
CA GLN A 644 -4.73 10.05 -31.37
C GLN A 644 -3.86 8.80 -31.33
N ALA A 645 -4.33 7.76 -30.65
CA ALA A 645 -3.65 6.49 -30.53
C ALA A 645 -4.63 5.34 -30.80
N ASP A 646 -4.25 4.44 -31.68
CA ASP A 646 -4.92 3.18 -31.97
C ASP A 646 -3.87 2.07 -31.97
N MET A 647 -3.96 1.19 -30.98
CA MET A 647 -3.03 0.09 -30.79
C MET A 647 -3.76 -1.20 -30.38
N SER A 648 -3.13 -2.33 -30.66
CA SER A 648 -3.58 -3.64 -30.18
C SER A 648 -2.45 -4.37 -29.48
N THR A 649 -2.77 -5.05 -28.39
CA THR A 649 -1.84 -5.82 -27.56
C THR A 649 -2.12 -7.31 -27.70
N ALA A 650 -1.08 -8.12 -27.67
CA ALA A 650 -1.12 -9.57 -27.68
C ALA A 650 0.04 -10.12 -26.83
N PRO A 651 0.03 -11.41 -26.42
CA PRO A 651 1.11 -11.99 -25.62
C PRO A 651 2.49 -11.87 -26.27
N ASP A 652 2.55 -11.91 -27.60
CA ASP A 652 3.74 -11.88 -28.44
C ASP A 652 4.14 -10.48 -28.93
N GLY A 653 3.35 -9.42 -28.63
CA GLY A 653 3.71 -8.08 -29.05
C GLY A 653 2.65 -6.98 -28.89
N VAL A 654 3.01 -5.78 -29.33
CA VAL A 654 2.13 -4.61 -29.41
C VAL A 654 2.18 -4.07 -30.83
N ARG A 655 1.02 -3.89 -31.45
CA ARG A 655 0.88 -3.29 -32.78
C ARG A 655 0.31 -1.88 -32.65
N PHE A 656 1.01 -0.90 -33.21
CA PHE A 656 0.60 0.49 -33.32
C PHE A 656 -0.03 0.68 -34.70
N ARG A 657 -1.36 0.63 -34.78
CA ARG A 657 -2.07 0.89 -36.04
C ARG A 657 -1.90 2.35 -36.46
N ARG A 658 -2.01 3.27 -35.49
CA ARG A 658 -1.75 4.69 -35.69
C ARG A 658 -1.50 5.38 -34.35
N ILE A 659 -0.39 6.08 -34.20
CA ILE A 659 -0.23 7.15 -33.21
C ILE A 659 0.01 8.43 -33.99
N HIS A 660 -0.91 9.38 -33.88
CA HIS A 660 -0.91 10.62 -34.65
C HIS A 660 -1.00 11.82 -33.72
N LEU A 661 0.03 12.67 -33.72
CA LEU A 661 0.07 13.95 -33.03
C LEU A 661 -0.07 15.06 -34.06
N HIS A 662 -1.01 15.99 -33.87
CA HIS A 662 -1.11 17.19 -34.71
C HIS A 662 -1.39 18.42 -33.88
N GLY A 663 -1.03 19.60 -34.38
CA GLY A 663 -1.29 20.86 -33.69
C GLY A 663 -0.63 22.05 -34.35
N LEU A 664 -0.46 23.14 -33.58
CA LEU A 664 0.15 24.39 -34.05
C LEU A 664 -0.54 24.98 -35.30
N ARG A 665 -1.89 24.96 -35.31
CA ARG A 665 -2.73 25.36 -36.46
C ARG A 665 -2.49 24.54 -37.72
N GLY A 666 -2.42 23.21 -37.54
CA GLY A 666 -2.15 22.23 -38.60
C GLY A 666 -0.71 22.19 -39.10
N ALA A 667 0.18 23.02 -38.54
CA ALA A 667 1.57 23.08 -38.97
C ALA A 667 2.37 21.85 -38.53
N LEU A 668 2.08 21.29 -37.35
CA LEU A 668 2.75 20.13 -36.79
C LEU A 668 1.92 18.87 -37.04
N ASN A 669 2.55 17.84 -37.58
CA ASN A 669 2.02 16.49 -37.73
C ASN A 669 3.13 15.49 -37.40
N ALA A 670 2.84 14.48 -36.59
CA ALA A 670 3.75 13.36 -36.36
C ALA A 670 2.97 12.05 -36.32
N ASP A 671 3.48 11.04 -37.00
CA ASP A 671 2.87 9.73 -37.16
C ASP A 671 3.84 8.63 -36.74
N LEU A 672 3.34 7.64 -36.02
CA LEU A 672 4.04 6.41 -35.67
C LEU A 672 3.13 5.21 -35.96
N THR A 673 3.65 4.25 -36.72
CA THR A 673 2.98 2.98 -37.04
C THR A 673 3.95 1.81 -36.91
N GLY A 674 3.45 0.58 -36.81
CA GLY A 674 4.28 -0.63 -36.79
C GLY A 674 4.03 -1.53 -35.59
N SER A 675 5.04 -2.26 -35.11
CA SER A 675 4.90 -3.18 -33.99
C SER A 675 6.17 -3.36 -33.16
N LEU A 676 5.98 -3.72 -31.89
CA LEU A 676 6.99 -4.28 -31.00
C LEU A 676 6.71 -5.77 -30.85
N THR A 677 7.62 -6.64 -31.25
CA THR A 677 7.44 -8.11 -31.27
C THR A 677 8.42 -8.82 -30.33
N GLY A 678 7.99 -9.90 -29.69
CA GLY A 678 8.82 -10.71 -28.78
C GLY A 678 8.32 -10.70 -27.33
N PRO A 679 8.96 -11.50 -26.45
CA PRO A 679 8.51 -11.65 -25.07
C PRO A 679 8.69 -10.36 -24.25
N PRO A 680 7.93 -10.19 -23.15
CA PRO A 680 8.10 -9.07 -22.24
C PRO A 680 9.57 -8.92 -21.78
N GLY A 681 10.14 -7.72 -21.91
CA GLY A 681 11.54 -7.44 -21.56
C GLY A 681 12.56 -7.59 -22.70
N ALA A 682 12.22 -8.24 -23.81
CA ALA A 682 13.12 -8.42 -24.97
C ALA A 682 12.44 -8.06 -26.32
N ARG A 683 11.52 -7.09 -26.30
CA ARG A 683 10.75 -6.70 -27.49
C ARG A 683 11.62 -6.00 -28.52
N GLN A 684 11.49 -6.44 -29.77
CA GLN A 684 12.17 -5.91 -30.94
C GLN A 684 11.27 -4.91 -31.69
N PRO A 685 11.79 -3.74 -32.10
CA PRO A 685 11.00 -2.71 -32.77
C PRO A 685 10.95 -2.88 -34.29
N TYR A 686 9.76 -2.74 -34.86
CA TYR A 686 9.48 -2.62 -36.29
C TYR A 686 8.54 -1.42 -36.49
N LEU A 687 9.08 -0.22 -36.39
CA LEU A 687 8.30 1.03 -36.34
C LEU A 687 8.65 1.95 -37.51
N ASP A 688 7.65 2.65 -38.02
CA ASP A 688 7.81 3.70 -39.01
C ASP A 688 7.31 5.02 -38.38
N PHE A 689 8.23 5.99 -38.29
CA PHE A 689 8.02 7.30 -37.69
C PHE A 689 8.15 8.39 -38.74
N ARG A 690 7.27 9.39 -38.68
CA ARG A 690 7.38 10.63 -39.46
C ARG A 690 7.01 11.81 -38.60
N LEU A 691 7.77 12.90 -38.67
CA LEU A 691 7.44 14.20 -38.11
C LEU A 691 7.53 15.23 -39.22
N ASN A 692 6.49 16.03 -39.37
CA ASN A 692 6.38 17.09 -40.35
C ASN A 692 5.90 18.36 -39.66
N LEU A 693 6.75 19.39 -39.67
CA LEU A 693 6.39 20.75 -39.32
C LEU A 693 6.42 21.56 -40.62
N SER A 694 5.28 21.97 -41.14
CA SER A 694 5.20 22.65 -42.44
C SER A 694 4.25 23.83 -42.37
N ARG A 695 4.74 25.02 -42.73
CA ARG A 695 3.90 26.21 -42.78
C ARG A 695 4.32 27.18 -43.87
N LYS A 696 3.34 27.96 -44.35
CA LYS A 696 3.54 29.15 -45.16
C LYS A 696 3.32 30.38 -44.29
N GLY A 697 4.40 31.10 -43.95
CA GLY A 697 4.39 32.33 -43.18
C GLY A 697 4.62 32.14 -41.68
N MET A 698 5.08 33.20 -41.01
CA MET A 698 5.52 33.18 -39.61
C MET A 698 4.42 32.74 -38.63
N LEU A 699 4.69 31.65 -37.91
CA LEU A 699 3.88 31.10 -36.84
C LEU A 699 4.45 31.50 -35.47
N PRO A 700 3.71 32.25 -34.64
CA PRO A 700 4.07 32.41 -33.24
C PRO A 700 3.83 31.09 -32.50
N VAL A 701 4.90 30.51 -31.94
CA VAL A 701 4.82 29.34 -31.05
C VAL A 701 5.05 29.70 -29.58
N HIS A 702 5.46 30.93 -29.34
CA HIS A 702 5.62 31.55 -28.02
C HIS A 702 5.47 33.07 -28.20
N GLU A 703 5.24 33.82 -27.13
CA GLU A 703 5.17 35.30 -27.18
C GLU A 703 6.43 35.92 -27.83
N ASN A 704 7.58 35.27 -27.65
CA ASN A 704 8.88 35.74 -28.12
C ASN A 704 9.45 34.94 -29.30
N VAL A 705 8.81 33.85 -29.75
CA VAL A 705 9.37 32.94 -30.80
C VAL A 705 8.40 32.79 -31.97
N ARG A 706 8.91 32.99 -33.17
CA ARG A 706 8.19 32.79 -34.43
C ARG A 706 8.99 31.91 -35.38
N LEU A 707 8.31 31.03 -36.10
CA LEU A 707 8.93 30.10 -37.04
C LEU A 707 8.17 30.00 -38.37
N ASP A 708 8.88 29.74 -39.45
CA ASP A 708 8.36 29.54 -40.81
C ASP A 708 9.19 28.48 -41.53
N GLY A 709 8.64 27.91 -42.60
CA GLY A 709 9.30 26.88 -43.42
C GLY A 709 8.82 25.46 -43.14
N THR A 710 9.66 24.50 -43.52
CA THR A 710 9.36 23.07 -43.44
C THR A 710 10.48 22.29 -42.77
N VAL A 711 10.12 21.35 -41.90
CA VAL A 711 10.99 20.33 -41.30
C VAL A 711 10.25 18.99 -41.41
N ASP A 712 10.80 18.05 -42.17
CA ASP A 712 10.29 16.68 -42.33
C ASP A 712 11.37 15.70 -41.89
N ILE A 713 11.06 14.84 -40.92
CA ILE A 713 11.92 13.78 -40.42
C ILE A 713 11.17 12.48 -40.62
N SER A 714 11.76 11.53 -41.34
CA SER A 714 11.22 10.18 -41.51
C SER A 714 12.24 9.15 -41.05
N ALA A 715 11.80 8.13 -40.34
CA ALA A 715 12.66 7.07 -39.82
C ALA A 715 11.93 5.72 -39.78
N GLN A 716 12.55 4.70 -40.36
CA GLN A 716 12.22 3.29 -40.22
C GLN A 716 13.13 2.69 -39.15
N ILE A 717 12.55 2.31 -38.03
CA ILE A 717 13.22 1.72 -36.88
C ILE A 717 13.03 0.21 -36.96
N ARG A 718 14.14 -0.53 -37.07
CA ARG A 718 14.20 -1.99 -37.07
C ARG A 718 15.19 -2.45 -35.99
N PRO A 719 15.22 -3.74 -35.60
CA PRO A 719 16.10 -4.21 -34.52
C PRO A 719 17.59 -4.07 -34.87
N GLU A 720 17.92 -4.32 -36.14
CA GLU A 720 19.28 -4.27 -36.69
C GLU A 720 19.75 -2.84 -36.97
N GLN A 721 18.84 -1.96 -37.41
CA GLN A 721 19.19 -0.63 -37.93
C GLN A 721 18.03 0.37 -37.89
N ILE A 722 18.36 1.66 -37.95
CA ILE A 722 17.45 2.79 -38.11
C ILE A 722 17.83 3.52 -39.40
N ALA A 723 16.91 3.63 -40.35
CA ALA A 723 17.14 4.30 -41.63
C ALA A 723 16.11 5.39 -41.90
N GLY A 724 16.50 6.52 -42.46
CA GLY A 724 15.60 7.65 -42.60
C GLY A 724 16.17 8.83 -43.37
N ASN A 725 15.44 9.94 -43.33
CA ASN A 725 15.84 11.21 -43.93
C ASN A 725 15.38 12.40 -43.07
N ILE A 726 16.24 13.40 -42.95
CA ILE A 726 15.92 14.72 -42.39
C ILE A 726 15.89 15.70 -43.57
N ASP A 727 14.78 16.41 -43.77
CA ASP A 727 14.59 17.43 -44.81
C ASP A 727 14.04 18.72 -44.21
N ILE A 728 14.85 19.77 -44.19
CA ILE A 728 14.52 21.12 -43.76
C ILE A 728 14.54 22.00 -45.01
N ARG A 729 13.45 22.72 -45.29
CA ARG A 729 13.42 23.68 -46.41
C ARG A 729 12.90 25.03 -45.96
N ARG A 730 13.65 26.08 -46.29
CA ARG A 730 13.37 27.49 -46.01
C ARG A 730 12.96 27.76 -44.57
N PHE A 731 13.64 27.11 -43.61
CA PHE A 731 13.32 27.30 -42.20
C PHE A 731 13.83 28.65 -41.72
N ASN A 732 12.92 29.43 -41.16
CA ASN A 732 13.20 30.73 -40.56
C ASN A 732 12.79 30.70 -39.09
N LEU A 733 13.58 31.36 -38.23
CA LEU A 733 13.29 31.48 -36.79
C LEU A 733 13.59 32.90 -36.33
N ILE A 734 12.61 33.55 -35.71
CA ILE A 734 12.78 34.85 -35.06
C ILE A 734 12.51 34.70 -33.57
N TYR A 735 13.48 35.09 -32.75
CA TYR A 735 13.29 35.39 -31.35
C TYR A 735 13.32 36.91 -31.14
N SER A 736 12.36 37.45 -30.40
CA SER A 736 12.32 38.86 -30.01
C SER A 736 11.60 38.98 -28.67
N ASN A 737 12.28 39.49 -27.64
CA ASN A 737 11.64 39.76 -26.36
C ASN A 737 10.77 41.03 -26.39
N THR A 738 9.99 41.24 -25.34
CA THR A 738 9.09 42.41 -25.17
C THR A 738 9.84 43.74 -25.16
N ALA A 739 11.07 43.79 -24.64
CA ALA A 739 11.90 45.00 -24.64
C ALA A 739 12.20 45.52 -26.06
N CYS A 740 12.34 44.63 -27.05
CA CYS A 740 12.50 45.03 -28.45
C CYS A 740 11.25 45.72 -29.02
N VAL A 741 10.06 45.31 -28.58
CA VAL A 741 8.79 45.93 -29.01
C VAL A 741 8.63 47.30 -28.35
N GLN A 742 8.98 47.40 -27.07
CA GLN A 742 8.88 48.64 -26.28
C GLN A 742 10.05 49.62 -26.52
N LYS A 743 11.06 49.22 -27.30
CA LYS A 743 12.30 49.99 -27.55
C LYS A 743 13.00 50.42 -26.26
N THR A 744 13.03 49.55 -25.25
CA THR A 744 13.69 49.76 -23.96
C THR A 744 15.05 49.04 -23.92
N ALA A 745 15.92 49.45 -22.99
CA ALA A 745 17.22 48.80 -22.78
C ALA A 745 17.04 47.31 -22.46
N GLY A 746 17.88 46.44 -23.06
CA GLY A 746 17.76 44.98 -22.90
C GLY A 746 16.91 44.27 -23.97
N CYS A 747 16.66 44.91 -25.11
CA CYS A 747 16.14 44.23 -26.30
C CYS A 747 17.05 43.03 -26.64
N THR A 748 16.47 41.84 -26.81
CA THR A 748 17.18 40.67 -27.32
C THR A 748 16.45 40.16 -28.56
N TYR A 749 17.14 40.21 -29.69
CA TYR A 749 16.65 39.83 -31.01
C TYR A 749 17.60 38.83 -31.66
N TYR A 750 17.03 37.76 -32.23
CA TYR A 750 17.76 36.75 -32.98
C TYR A 750 16.93 36.30 -34.19
N ASN A 751 17.52 36.24 -35.38
CA ASN A 751 16.85 35.86 -36.62
C ASN A 751 17.71 34.87 -37.39
N ILE A 752 17.19 33.69 -37.70
CA ILE A 752 17.76 32.69 -38.61
C ILE A 752 16.95 32.75 -39.90
N GLU A 753 17.62 32.96 -41.02
CA GLU A 753 16.99 32.99 -42.35
C GLU A 753 17.44 31.84 -43.25
N ASP A 754 16.45 31.22 -43.87
CA ASP A 754 16.57 30.31 -45.01
C ASP A 754 17.50 29.11 -44.76
N LEU A 755 17.31 28.45 -43.62
CA LEU A 755 17.97 27.17 -43.33
C LEU A 755 17.37 26.07 -44.21
N ASN A 756 18.23 25.43 -44.99
CA ASN A 756 17.90 24.27 -45.82
C ASN A 756 18.87 23.14 -45.48
N PHE A 757 18.34 21.94 -45.21
CA PHE A 757 19.16 20.79 -44.83
C PHE A 757 18.52 19.48 -45.29
N THR A 758 19.23 18.65 -46.05
CA THR A 758 18.75 17.34 -46.47
C THR A 758 19.80 16.27 -46.17
N LEU A 759 19.51 15.35 -45.25
CA LEU A 759 20.43 14.28 -44.85
C LEU A 759 19.72 12.92 -44.76
N PRO A 760 19.94 12.03 -45.75
CA PRO A 760 19.59 10.62 -45.59
C PRO A 760 20.57 9.96 -44.61
N PHE A 761 20.06 9.12 -43.72
CA PHE A 761 20.86 8.45 -42.69
C PHE A 761 20.51 6.97 -42.57
N VAL A 762 21.52 6.15 -42.28
CA VAL A 762 21.38 4.74 -41.88
C VAL A 762 22.31 4.47 -40.70
N HIS A 763 21.72 4.13 -39.56
CA HIS A 763 22.39 3.80 -38.31
C HIS A 763 22.22 2.32 -37.98
N ARG A 764 23.30 1.58 -37.71
CA ARG A 764 23.28 0.17 -37.32
C ARG A 764 23.42 0.05 -35.80
N ASN A 765 22.50 -0.66 -35.16
CA ASN A 765 22.49 -0.78 -33.69
C ASN A 765 23.63 -1.68 -33.17
N GLN A 766 24.11 -2.60 -34.01
CA GLN A 766 25.25 -3.48 -33.72
C GLN A 766 26.32 -3.29 -34.80
N MET A 767 27.42 -2.62 -34.44
CA MET A 767 28.52 -2.35 -35.36
C MET A 767 29.87 -2.45 -34.65
N ILE A 768 30.84 -3.09 -35.30
CA ILE A 768 32.24 -3.03 -34.87
C ILE A 768 32.72 -1.59 -35.11
N PRO A 769 33.20 -0.87 -34.08
CA PRO A 769 33.67 0.50 -34.23
C PRO A 769 34.78 0.56 -35.28
N VAL A 770 34.51 1.24 -36.41
CA VAL A 770 35.56 1.59 -37.38
C VAL A 770 36.41 2.68 -36.73
N ARG A 771 37.74 2.61 -36.81
CA ARG A 771 38.61 3.70 -36.34
C ARG A 771 39.37 4.27 -37.52
N TYR A 772 39.36 5.59 -37.67
CA TYR A 772 40.24 6.24 -38.63
C TYR A 772 41.69 6.22 -38.10
N GLU A 773 42.70 5.88 -38.91
CA GLU A 773 44.08 5.84 -38.40
C GLU A 773 44.82 7.18 -38.59
N THR A 774 44.45 7.96 -39.61
CA THR A 774 45.14 9.21 -40.00
C THR A 774 44.38 10.48 -39.56
N MET A 775 45.09 11.61 -39.44
CA MET A 775 44.49 12.92 -39.15
C MET A 775 43.67 13.50 -40.32
N ILE A 776 43.96 13.04 -41.54
CA ILE A 776 43.27 13.42 -42.77
C ILE A 776 42.97 12.12 -43.52
N ASN A 777 41.69 11.88 -43.82
CA ASN A 777 41.30 10.76 -44.66
C ASN A 777 41.07 11.25 -46.11
N PRO A 778 42.02 11.00 -47.04
CA PRO A 778 41.87 11.42 -48.43
C PRO A 778 40.70 10.74 -49.16
N ASP A 779 40.24 9.57 -48.71
CA ASP A 779 39.08 8.85 -49.30
C ASP A 779 37.75 9.60 -49.11
N LEU A 780 37.72 10.63 -48.25
CA LEU A 780 36.56 11.51 -48.06
C LEU A 780 36.37 12.49 -49.23
N ILE A 781 37.36 12.68 -50.10
CA ILE A 781 37.32 13.73 -51.13
C ILE A 781 36.38 13.35 -52.30
N ASP A 782 36.25 12.06 -52.62
CA ASP A 782 35.55 11.57 -53.83
C ASP A 782 34.11 11.10 -53.61
N ARG A 783 33.54 11.23 -52.41
CA ARG A 783 32.27 10.57 -52.01
C ARG A 783 31.06 11.49 -51.77
N PHE A 784 31.20 12.79 -52.02
CA PHE A 784 30.20 13.80 -51.65
C PHE A 784 29.42 14.36 -52.85
N PRO A 785 28.15 14.77 -52.66
CA PRO A 785 27.35 15.39 -53.71
C PRO A 785 27.95 16.74 -54.14
N ASP A 786 27.82 17.08 -55.43
CA ASP A 786 28.35 18.34 -56.00
C ASP A 786 27.71 19.59 -55.40
N ARG A 787 26.46 19.49 -54.93
CA ARG A 787 25.69 20.58 -54.31
C ARG A 787 25.68 20.45 -52.78
N PRO A 788 25.80 21.57 -52.04
CA PRO A 788 25.67 21.56 -50.59
C PRO A 788 24.26 21.11 -50.20
N ASN A 789 24.19 20.19 -49.25
CA ASN A 789 22.93 19.68 -48.69
C ASN A 789 22.61 20.31 -47.32
N LEU A 790 23.45 21.22 -46.84
CA LEU A 790 23.15 22.14 -45.74
C LEU A 790 23.49 23.54 -46.22
N THR A 791 22.54 24.47 -46.17
CA THR A 791 22.77 25.89 -46.43
C THR A 791 21.99 26.75 -45.46
N LEU A 792 22.60 27.83 -44.98
CA LEU A 792 21.93 28.85 -44.16
C LEU A 792 22.24 30.21 -44.77
N LYS A 793 21.20 30.99 -45.10
CA LYS A 793 21.41 32.29 -45.76
C LYS A 793 22.04 33.30 -44.82
N SER A 794 21.43 33.52 -43.65
CA SER A 794 22.00 34.46 -42.66
C SER A 794 21.48 34.26 -41.24
N VAL A 795 22.26 34.70 -40.26
CA VAL A 795 21.87 34.81 -38.84
C VAL A 795 22.13 36.22 -38.35
N TRP A 796 21.12 36.85 -37.76
CA TRP A 796 21.20 38.21 -37.23
C TRP A 796 20.91 38.19 -35.74
N SER A 797 21.72 38.90 -34.97
CA SER A 797 21.59 38.94 -33.51
C SER A 797 21.99 40.31 -33.02
N ASN A 798 21.23 40.93 -32.11
CA ASN A 798 21.75 42.10 -31.39
C ASN A 798 22.57 41.71 -30.15
N ARG A 799 22.79 40.40 -29.95
CA ARG A 799 23.78 39.87 -29.03
C ARG A 799 25.08 39.58 -29.74
N SER A 800 26.17 40.01 -29.13
CA SER A 800 27.52 39.63 -29.51
C SER A 800 27.80 38.15 -29.24
N PRO A 801 28.83 37.55 -29.87
CA PRO A 801 29.20 36.17 -29.61
C PRO A 801 29.54 35.85 -28.14
N ASP A 802 29.99 36.84 -27.37
CA ASP A 802 30.25 36.77 -25.92
C ASP A 802 29.01 37.08 -25.06
N GLY A 803 27.86 37.34 -25.69
CA GLY A 803 26.56 37.43 -25.03
C GLY A 803 26.17 38.83 -24.53
N LEU A 804 26.92 39.87 -24.87
CA LEU A 804 26.57 41.26 -24.57
C LEU A 804 25.45 41.74 -25.50
N VAL A 805 24.51 42.51 -24.96
CA VAL A 805 23.46 43.17 -25.77
C VAL A 805 24.04 44.46 -26.35
N VAL A 806 23.92 44.63 -27.66
CA VAL A 806 24.36 45.83 -28.37
C VAL A 806 23.12 46.57 -28.85
N ASP A 807 22.64 47.52 -28.05
CA ASP A 807 21.35 48.21 -28.25
C ASP A 807 21.25 48.96 -29.60
N GLN A 808 22.39 49.28 -30.24
CA GLN A 808 22.44 50.01 -31.51
C GLN A 808 23.01 49.21 -32.70
N GLY A 809 23.23 47.90 -32.56
CA GLY A 809 23.94 47.10 -33.57
C GLY A 809 23.44 45.67 -33.70
N PHE A 810 23.65 45.09 -34.88
CA PHE A 810 23.41 43.68 -35.15
C PHE A 810 24.71 43.00 -35.59
N TYR A 811 24.93 41.80 -35.08
CA TYR A 811 25.89 40.83 -35.56
C TYR A 811 25.29 40.05 -36.71
N PHE A 812 26.06 39.92 -37.79
CA PHE A 812 25.65 39.24 -39.01
C PHE A 812 26.60 38.07 -39.29
N LEU A 813 26.03 36.88 -39.44
CA LEU A 813 26.66 35.77 -40.14
C LEU A 813 25.94 35.66 -41.48
N GLY A 814 26.68 35.72 -42.60
CA GLY A 814 26.10 35.91 -43.95
C GLY A 814 25.73 37.36 -44.28
N ALA A 815 25.22 37.58 -45.48
CA ALA A 815 24.71 38.88 -45.90
C ALA A 815 23.20 38.82 -46.16
N PRO A 816 22.42 39.83 -45.71
CA PRO A 816 21.00 39.97 -46.06
C PRO A 816 20.74 40.22 -47.56
N ALA A 817 21.80 40.61 -48.29
CA ALA A 817 21.75 41.08 -49.67
C ALA A 817 21.66 39.92 -50.69
N GLY A 818 20.87 40.12 -51.75
CA GLY A 818 20.76 39.16 -52.85
C GLY A 818 22.09 39.01 -53.60
N GLY A 819 22.40 37.77 -54.03
CA GLY A 819 23.63 37.44 -54.77
C GLY A 819 24.86 37.18 -53.90
N ALA A 820 24.80 37.41 -52.58
CA ALA A 820 25.83 36.97 -51.64
C ALA A 820 25.79 35.44 -51.44
N ARG A 821 26.92 34.86 -51.02
CA ARG A 821 26.97 33.44 -50.65
C ARG A 821 26.22 33.20 -49.33
N PRO A 822 25.67 32.00 -49.12
CA PRO A 822 25.08 31.61 -47.83
C PRO A 822 26.09 31.78 -46.68
N ALA A 823 25.58 32.19 -45.51
CA ALA A 823 26.34 32.24 -44.26
C ALA A 823 27.03 30.91 -43.94
N LEU A 824 26.34 29.80 -44.19
CA LEU A 824 26.86 28.46 -44.01
C LEU A 824 26.50 27.61 -45.23
N GLU A 825 27.45 26.84 -45.73
CA GLU A 825 27.23 25.79 -46.73
C GLU A 825 28.03 24.54 -46.36
N ALA A 826 27.42 23.36 -46.41
CA ALA A 826 28.12 22.11 -46.15
C ALA A 826 27.66 20.95 -47.04
N ASN A 827 28.60 20.04 -47.32
CA ASN A 827 28.33 18.74 -47.91
C ASN A 827 28.50 17.67 -46.81
N LEU A 828 27.39 17.12 -46.32
CA LEU A 828 27.35 16.15 -45.22
C LEU A 828 26.76 14.82 -45.69
N THR A 829 27.29 13.70 -45.20
CA THR A 829 26.71 12.37 -45.42
C THR A 829 26.74 11.56 -44.12
N TYR A 830 25.76 10.70 -43.90
CA TYR A 830 25.74 9.82 -42.73
C TYR A 830 25.69 8.36 -43.16
N LYS A 831 26.79 7.64 -42.94
CA LYS A 831 26.94 6.23 -43.35
C LYS A 831 27.78 5.48 -42.33
N ARG A 832 27.51 4.19 -42.13
CA ARG A 832 28.31 3.32 -41.23
C ARG A 832 28.47 3.89 -39.81
N ASN A 833 27.41 4.54 -39.30
CA ASN A 833 27.42 5.23 -38.00
C ASN A 833 28.40 6.40 -37.90
N ILE A 834 28.78 6.99 -39.04
CA ILE A 834 29.70 8.12 -39.11
C ILE A 834 29.01 9.24 -39.88
N LEU A 835 28.95 10.43 -39.27
CA LEU A 835 28.66 11.67 -39.95
C LEU A 835 29.94 12.20 -40.57
N GLU A 836 30.00 12.30 -41.89
CA GLU A 836 31.18 12.76 -42.62
C GLU A 836 30.86 14.05 -43.38
N GLY A 837 31.84 14.93 -43.53
CA GLY A 837 31.72 16.18 -44.27
C GLY A 837 32.97 16.52 -45.08
N ARG A 838 32.81 16.76 -46.38
CA ARG A 838 33.92 17.20 -47.26
C ARG A 838 34.38 18.61 -46.92
N LEU A 839 33.40 19.50 -46.84
CA LEU A 839 33.58 20.91 -46.63
C LEU A 839 32.34 21.44 -45.89
N LEU A 840 32.57 22.17 -44.81
CA LEU A 840 31.63 23.10 -44.19
C LEU A 840 32.28 24.47 -44.25
N ARG A 841 31.70 25.40 -45.00
CA ARG A 841 32.17 26.77 -45.12
C ARG A 841 31.22 27.71 -44.40
N ILE A 842 31.79 28.61 -43.61
CA ILE A 842 31.11 29.74 -42.98
C ILE A 842 31.63 31.01 -43.66
N SER A 843 30.72 31.77 -44.26
CA SER A 843 31.01 33.04 -44.93
C SER A 843 30.57 34.18 -44.03
N THR A 844 31.48 35.07 -43.69
CA THR A 844 31.18 36.24 -42.84
C THR A 844 31.13 37.49 -43.71
N TYR A 845 30.31 38.46 -43.30
CA TYR A 845 30.14 39.72 -44.00
C TYR A 845 30.07 40.85 -42.98
N ARG A 846 30.48 42.05 -43.38
CA ARG A 846 30.35 43.26 -42.57
C ARG A 846 29.67 44.38 -43.36
N PRO A 847 28.94 45.28 -42.68
CA PRO A 847 28.42 46.48 -43.33
C PRO A 847 29.57 47.34 -43.85
N LEU A 848 29.39 47.92 -45.03
CA LEU A 848 30.33 48.86 -45.63
C LEU A 848 30.29 50.17 -44.85
N LYS A 849 31.43 50.64 -44.33
CA LYS A 849 31.51 51.92 -43.60
C LYS A 849 31.28 53.09 -44.56
N ALA A 850 30.68 54.18 -44.07
CA ALA A 850 30.42 55.35 -44.91
C ALA A 850 31.76 55.93 -45.44
N GLY A 851 31.86 56.13 -46.76
CA GLY A 851 33.08 56.63 -47.43
C GLY A 851 34.17 55.58 -47.68
N GLU A 852 33.96 54.33 -47.26
CA GLU A 852 34.92 53.23 -47.46
C GLU A 852 35.02 52.83 -48.94
N LYS A 853 36.23 52.89 -49.50
CA LYS A 853 36.53 52.38 -50.85
C LYS A 853 37.02 50.94 -50.73
N THR A 854 36.36 50.02 -51.40
CA THR A 854 36.70 48.59 -51.39
C THR A 854 36.81 48.07 -52.83
N MET A 855 37.78 47.18 -53.06
CA MET A 855 37.88 46.40 -54.29
C MET A 855 37.06 45.11 -54.24
N ALA A 856 36.53 44.75 -53.06
CA ALA A 856 35.68 43.57 -52.89
C ALA A 856 34.26 43.84 -53.44
N PRO A 857 33.56 42.79 -53.93
CA PRO A 857 32.16 42.92 -54.33
C PRO A 857 31.30 43.47 -53.18
N VAL A 858 30.52 44.52 -53.49
CA VAL A 858 29.56 45.11 -52.55
C VAL A 858 28.17 44.54 -52.83
N TYR A 859 27.62 43.81 -51.86
CA TYR A 859 26.28 43.24 -51.92
C TYR A 859 25.30 44.20 -51.27
N ARG A 860 24.28 44.67 -52.02
CA ARG A 860 23.33 45.65 -51.52
C ARG A 860 22.00 45.01 -51.14
N THR A 861 21.46 45.39 -49.99
CA THR A 861 20.09 45.06 -49.60
C THR A 861 19.08 45.90 -50.36
N ALA A 862 17.79 45.53 -50.28
CA ALA A 862 16.70 46.34 -50.82
C ALA A 862 16.64 47.76 -50.21
N SER A 863 17.17 47.95 -48.99
CA SER A 863 17.28 49.24 -48.31
C SER A 863 18.51 50.07 -48.72
N GLY A 864 19.32 49.59 -49.67
CA GLY A 864 20.51 50.29 -50.18
C GLY A 864 21.79 50.11 -49.36
N THR A 865 21.71 49.45 -48.20
CA THR A 865 22.85 49.14 -47.32
C THR A 865 23.81 48.18 -48.01
N GLY A 866 25.07 48.57 -48.14
CA GLY A 866 26.11 47.74 -48.75
C GLY A 866 26.81 46.83 -47.74
N TYR A 867 27.08 45.60 -48.12
CA TYR A 867 27.83 44.60 -47.35
C TYR A 867 29.03 44.11 -48.15
N VAL A 868 30.14 43.87 -47.47
CA VAL A 868 31.37 43.32 -48.05
C VAL A 868 31.76 42.04 -47.33
N SER A 869 32.40 41.12 -48.06
CA SER A 869 32.93 39.86 -47.50
C SER A 869 33.94 40.16 -46.38
N ASN A 870 33.86 39.43 -45.26
CA ASN A 870 34.65 39.64 -44.06
C ASN A 870 35.53 38.42 -43.70
N GLY A 871 35.92 37.64 -44.71
CA GLY A 871 36.68 36.40 -44.56
C GLY A 871 35.81 35.15 -44.58
N THR A 872 36.47 33.99 -44.55
CA THR A 872 35.78 32.68 -44.58
C THR A 872 36.43 31.70 -43.62
N ILE A 873 35.61 30.82 -43.04
CA ILE A 873 36.05 29.72 -42.19
C ILE A 873 35.63 28.43 -42.89
N GLU A 874 36.57 27.54 -43.15
CA GLU A 874 36.35 26.25 -43.81
C GLU A 874 36.74 25.11 -42.88
N LEU A 875 35.83 24.19 -42.61
CA LEU A 875 36.13 22.89 -42.02
C LEU A 875 36.12 21.85 -43.13
N ARG A 876 37.25 21.19 -43.34
CA ARG A 876 37.45 20.13 -44.32
C ARG A 876 37.65 18.79 -43.61
N ASN A 877 37.30 17.69 -44.28
CA ASN A 877 37.47 16.33 -43.77
C ASN A 877 36.86 16.13 -42.37
N LEU A 878 35.66 16.68 -42.17
CA LEU A 878 34.91 16.51 -40.93
C LEU A 878 34.47 15.05 -40.82
N PHE A 879 34.64 14.44 -39.67
CA PHE A 879 33.96 13.18 -39.33
C PHE A 879 33.57 13.15 -37.85
N PHE A 880 32.44 12.51 -37.57
CA PHE A 880 31.95 12.21 -36.23
C PHE A 880 31.39 10.79 -36.22
N ASN A 881 32.12 9.88 -35.59
CA ASN A 881 31.80 8.46 -35.52
C ASN A 881 31.10 8.17 -34.20
N VAL A 882 29.82 7.79 -34.28
CA VAL A 882 29.01 7.46 -33.11
C VAL A 882 29.11 6.00 -32.68
N ALA A 883 29.81 5.16 -33.44
CA ALA A 883 30.06 3.75 -33.12
C ALA A 883 28.81 3.00 -32.62
N ASP A 884 28.85 2.42 -31.42
CA ASP A 884 27.73 1.73 -30.74
C ASP A 884 26.98 2.64 -29.74
N MET A 885 27.03 3.96 -29.97
CA MET A 885 26.43 5.00 -29.10
C MET A 885 27.02 5.07 -27.68
N LYS A 886 28.15 4.41 -27.42
CA LYS A 886 28.88 4.54 -26.14
C LYS A 886 29.97 5.61 -26.26
N PRO A 887 30.06 6.59 -25.35
CA PRO A 887 31.09 7.64 -25.41
C PRO A 887 32.52 7.11 -25.56
N ALA A 888 32.82 5.94 -24.96
CA ALA A 888 34.15 5.34 -25.00
C ALA A 888 34.62 4.88 -26.40
N SER A 889 33.68 4.60 -27.31
CA SER A 889 33.96 4.09 -28.66
C SER A 889 33.84 5.17 -29.75
N MET A 890 33.38 6.37 -29.39
CA MET A 890 33.19 7.48 -30.32
C MET A 890 34.50 8.20 -30.66
N GLU A 891 34.57 8.75 -31.86
CA GLU A 891 35.69 9.59 -32.33
C GLU A 891 35.21 10.73 -33.23
N TYR A 892 36.01 11.80 -33.31
CA TYR A 892 35.72 12.94 -34.16
C TYR A 892 37.02 13.54 -34.71
N GLY A 893 36.92 14.23 -35.84
CA GLY A 893 38.04 14.99 -36.38
C GLY A 893 37.63 15.98 -37.45
N ALA A 894 38.44 17.02 -37.63
CA ALA A 894 38.25 18.05 -38.64
C ALA A 894 39.55 18.82 -38.92
N HIS A 895 39.66 19.34 -40.14
CA HIS A 895 40.65 20.34 -40.52
C HIS A 895 39.98 21.70 -40.70
N LEU A 896 40.19 22.61 -39.77
CA LEU A 896 39.75 23.99 -39.81
C LEU A 896 40.77 24.84 -40.60
N SER A 897 40.28 25.77 -41.41
CA SER A 897 41.06 26.81 -42.07
C SER A 897 40.29 28.12 -42.05
N VAL A 898 40.93 29.18 -41.61
CA VAL A 898 40.40 30.55 -41.52
C VAL A 898 41.19 31.38 -42.52
N HIS A 899 40.48 32.08 -43.41
CA HIS A 899 41.07 32.92 -44.44
C HIS A 899 40.58 34.37 -44.29
N ASP A 900 41.52 35.26 -44.00
CA ASP A 900 41.37 36.72 -43.99
C ASP A 900 40.13 37.19 -43.21
N LEU A 901 39.86 36.55 -42.07
CA LEU A 901 38.75 36.90 -41.18
C LEU A 901 39.15 38.15 -40.39
N ASN A 902 38.48 39.28 -40.63
CA ASN A 902 38.62 40.44 -39.76
C ASN A 902 37.74 40.23 -38.52
N VAL A 903 38.37 40.10 -37.36
CA VAL A 903 37.67 39.87 -36.09
C VAL A 903 37.18 41.15 -35.41
N GLU A 904 37.51 42.34 -35.92
CA GLU A 904 37.01 43.66 -35.44
C GLU A 904 35.51 43.64 -35.12
N PRO A 905 34.60 43.14 -36.00
CA PRO A 905 33.17 43.19 -35.72
C PRO A 905 32.74 42.35 -34.51
N TYR A 906 33.59 41.45 -34.01
CA TYR A 906 33.32 40.60 -32.85
C TYR A 906 33.89 41.16 -31.54
N PHE A 907 34.60 42.31 -31.59
CA PHE A 907 35.10 43.04 -30.42
C PHE A 907 34.45 44.43 -30.35
N PRO A 908 33.20 44.54 -29.83
CA PRO A 908 32.39 45.77 -29.93
C PRO A 908 32.96 46.98 -29.18
N LYS A 909 33.94 46.78 -28.31
CA LYS A 909 34.61 47.83 -27.53
C LYS A 909 35.99 48.22 -28.08
N ALA A 910 36.44 47.58 -29.17
CA ALA A 910 37.70 47.93 -29.80
C ALA A 910 37.63 49.32 -30.44
N ASP A 911 38.70 50.11 -30.33
CA ASP A 911 38.78 51.45 -30.90
C ASP A 911 38.67 51.43 -32.44
N SER A 912 38.14 52.52 -33.01
CA SER A 912 37.82 52.66 -34.45
C SER A 912 39.00 52.52 -35.43
N SER A 913 40.24 52.43 -34.93
CA SER A 913 41.47 52.22 -35.71
C SER A 913 41.93 50.76 -35.79
N TYR A 914 41.17 49.82 -35.23
CA TYR A 914 41.54 48.42 -35.08
C TYR A 914 41.51 47.63 -36.40
N ASP A 915 42.66 47.11 -36.84
CA ASP A 915 42.74 46.14 -37.95
C ASP A 915 42.91 44.73 -37.36
N GLY A 916 41.91 43.85 -37.51
CA GLY A 916 41.82 42.55 -36.83
C GLY A 916 41.91 41.33 -37.73
N ILE A 917 42.71 41.35 -38.82
CA ILE A 917 42.72 40.23 -39.77
C ILE A 917 43.51 39.01 -39.25
N ILE A 918 42.89 37.83 -39.29
CA ILE A 918 43.50 36.54 -38.92
C ILE A 918 43.31 35.51 -40.03
N SER A 919 44.39 34.78 -40.34
CA SER A 919 44.37 33.57 -41.16
C SER A 919 45.11 32.44 -40.43
N ALA A 920 44.45 31.29 -40.28
CA ALA A 920 44.94 30.19 -39.47
C ALA A 920 44.47 28.84 -40.03
N THR A 921 45.18 27.77 -39.71
CA THR A 921 44.71 26.39 -39.92
C THR A 921 44.74 25.65 -38.59
N ALA A 922 43.78 24.78 -38.34
CA ALA A 922 43.79 23.90 -37.18
C ALA A 922 43.39 22.47 -37.57
N ASN A 923 44.14 21.48 -37.12
CA ASN A 923 43.72 20.08 -37.16
C ASN A 923 43.22 19.71 -35.77
N VAL A 924 42.06 19.06 -35.66
CA VAL A 924 41.55 18.55 -34.39
C VAL A 924 41.11 17.12 -34.59
N ARG A 925 41.44 16.26 -33.64
CA ARG A 925 40.95 14.88 -33.56
C ARG A 925 40.79 14.45 -32.11
N GLY A 926 39.66 13.83 -31.79
CA GLY A 926 39.44 13.20 -30.49
C GLY A 926 38.94 11.77 -30.65
N ALA A 927 39.30 10.91 -29.70
CA ALA A 927 38.73 9.56 -29.55
C ALA A 927 38.31 9.36 -28.10
N ASN A 928 37.46 8.38 -27.79
CA ASN A 928 37.03 8.09 -26.41
C ASN A 928 36.50 9.33 -25.67
N LEU A 929 35.27 9.73 -26.02
CA LEU A 929 34.57 10.85 -25.42
C LEU A 929 34.22 10.66 -23.92
N ALA A 930 34.45 9.49 -23.33
CA ALA A 930 34.35 9.31 -21.88
C ALA A 930 35.46 10.06 -21.11
N ASP A 931 36.58 10.35 -21.76
CA ASP A 931 37.66 11.21 -21.25
C ASP A 931 38.20 12.11 -22.37
N ALA A 932 37.33 13.00 -22.87
CA ALA A 932 37.60 13.80 -24.07
C ALA A 932 38.85 14.69 -23.95
N VAL A 933 39.17 15.19 -22.74
CA VAL A 933 40.29 16.13 -22.53
C VAL A 933 41.66 15.46 -22.69
N ARG A 934 41.79 14.19 -22.26
CA ARG A 934 43.05 13.46 -22.44
C ARG A 934 43.24 12.91 -23.84
N ASN A 935 42.14 12.64 -24.53
CA ASN A 935 42.14 11.93 -25.81
C ASN A 935 41.93 12.86 -27.02
N ILE A 936 42.00 14.18 -26.82
CA ILE A 936 42.03 15.17 -27.90
C ILE A 936 43.48 15.49 -28.31
N ASN A 937 43.70 15.49 -29.61
CA ASN A 937 44.89 16.02 -30.25
C ASN A 937 44.47 17.19 -31.15
N ALA A 938 45.12 18.34 -31.02
CA ALA A 938 44.86 19.47 -31.88
C ALA A 938 46.16 20.17 -32.28
N ARG A 939 46.21 20.78 -33.46
CA ARG A 939 47.35 21.60 -33.90
C ARG A 939 46.82 22.81 -34.64
N LEU A 940 46.99 23.99 -34.05
CA LEU A 940 46.70 25.30 -34.61
C LEU A 940 47.98 25.92 -35.18
N ALA A 941 47.90 26.52 -36.36
CA ALA A 941 48.96 27.30 -37.00
C ALA A 941 48.36 28.58 -37.57
N VAL A 942 48.75 29.73 -37.01
CA VAL A 942 48.39 31.08 -37.46
C VAL A 942 49.52 31.59 -38.34
N TYR A 943 49.21 31.97 -39.58
CA TYR A 943 50.20 32.37 -40.59
C TYR A 943 49.98 33.80 -41.12
N ARG A 944 48.91 34.47 -40.68
CA ARG A 944 48.71 35.90 -40.85
C ARG A 944 47.92 36.42 -39.65
N ILE A 945 48.44 37.47 -39.04
CA ILE A 945 47.84 38.14 -37.88
C ILE A 945 48.15 39.63 -38.01
N SER A 946 47.16 40.49 -37.78
CA SER A 946 47.37 41.94 -37.81
C SER A 946 48.22 42.41 -36.63
N LYS A 947 48.89 43.57 -36.79
CA LYS A 947 49.80 44.13 -35.76
C LYS A 947 49.07 44.37 -34.43
N ASP A 948 47.82 44.80 -34.48
CA ASP A 948 47.00 45.10 -33.30
C ASP A 948 46.55 43.83 -32.56
N PHE A 949 46.35 42.71 -33.27
CA PHE A 949 45.98 41.41 -32.66
C PHE A 949 47.20 40.60 -32.19
N THR A 950 48.38 40.91 -32.72
CA THR A 950 49.65 40.22 -32.41
C THR A 950 49.95 40.25 -30.91
N GLY A 951 49.74 41.39 -30.25
CA GLY A 951 50.00 41.54 -28.81
C GLY A 951 49.11 40.69 -27.92
N LEU A 952 47.83 40.55 -28.27
CA LEU A 952 46.90 39.67 -27.57
C LEU A 952 47.29 38.19 -27.77
N ALA A 953 47.56 37.79 -29.00
CA ALA A 953 47.92 36.41 -29.32
C ALA A 953 49.22 35.96 -28.63
N VAL A 954 50.22 36.85 -28.51
CA VAL A 954 51.46 36.56 -27.77
C VAL A 954 51.20 36.40 -26.28
N ARG A 955 50.39 37.28 -25.67
CA ARG A 955 50.03 37.17 -24.25
C ARG A 955 49.30 35.88 -23.95
N ILE A 956 48.45 35.40 -24.85
CA ILE A 956 47.80 34.09 -24.70
C ILE A 956 48.82 32.95 -24.77
N MET A 957 49.76 33.00 -25.72
CA MET A 957 50.67 31.89 -26.02
C MET A 957 51.93 31.79 -25.14
N VAL A 958 52.34 32.86 -24.43
CA VAL A 958 53.59 32.88 -23.61
C VAL A 958 53.29 33.24 -22.15
N PRO A 959 53.51 32.33 -21.17
CA PRO A 959 53.14 32.51 -19.75
C PRO A 959 53.84 33.64 -18.99
N SER A 960 54.91 34.25 -19.51
CA SER A 960 55.69 35.26 -18.79
C SER A 960 55.45 36.70 -19.27
N ASP A 961 54.98 37.56 -18.36
CA ASP A 961 54.62 38.97 -18.62
C ASP A 961 55.79 39.83 -19.14
N ILE A 962 57.03 39.45 -18.81
CA ILE A 962 58.25 40.18 -19.21
C ILE A 962 58.57 39.96 -20.71
N LEU A 963 58.40 38.74 -21.21
CA LEU A 963 58.65 38.41 -22.62
C LEU A 963 57.54 38.95 -23.53
N ALA A 964 56.29 38.93 -23.07
CA ALA A 964 55.15 39.48 -23.81
C ALA A 964 55.27 41.01 -24.03
N LYS A 965 55.73 41.77 -23.02
CA LYS A 965 55.96 43.23 -23.14
C LYS A 965 57.11 43.60 -24.08
N LEU A 966 58.17 42.78 -24.15
CA LEU A 966 59.34 43.06 -25.00
C LEU A 966 59.04 42.84 -26.49
N VAL A 967 58.24 41.81 -26.80
CA VAL A 967 57.85 41.45 -28.18
C VAL A 967 56.85 42.45 -28.77
N ASN A 968 55.99 43.06 -27.95
CA ASN A 968 54.88 43.90 -28.42
C ASN A 968 55.30 45.23 -29.08
N ASN A 969 56.53 45.70 -28.84
CA ASN A 969 56.97 47.04 -29.26
C ASN A 969 58.09 47.05 -30.33
N THR A 970 58.70 45.90 -30.68
CA THR A 970 59.93 45.91 -31.52
C THR A 970 60.06 44.78 -32.55
N LEU A 971 59.18 43.77 -32.59
CA LEU A 971 59.39 42.57 -33.40
C LEU A 971 58.17 42.25 -34.28
N GLU A 972 58.40 41.85 -35.54
CA GLU A 972 57.35 41.32 -36.42
C GLU A 972 57.14 39.82 -36.13
N ILE A 973 55.88 39.38 -36.08
CA ILE A 973 55.53 37.98 -35.82
C ILE A 973 54.91 37.36 -37.07
N PRO A 974 55.70 36.67 -37.91
CA PRO A 974 55.21 36.10 -39.16
C PRO A 974 54.32 34.87 -38.97
N ALA A 975 54.52 34.07 -37.92
CA ALA A 975 53.71 32.87 -37.68
C ALA A 975 53.71 32.44 -36.20
N MET A 976 52.64 31.78 -35.79
CA MET A 976 52.49 31.15 -34.47
C MET A 976 51.86 29.77 -34.61
N SER A 977 52.16 28.83 -33.72
CA SER A 977 51.48 27.54 -33.65
C SER A 977 51.28 27.06 -32.23
N ALA A 978 50.18 26.37 -31.98
CA ALA A 978 49.89 25.68 -30.73
C ALA A 978 49.49 24.24 -31.01
N GLU A 979 50.09 23.28 -30.30
CA GLU A 979 49.78 21.86 -30.40
C GLU A 979 49.25 21.36 -29.05
N LEU A 980 48.10 20.69 -29.04
CA LEU A 980 47.50 20.02 -27.90
C LEU A 980 47.72 18.52 -28.07
N ARG A 981 48.39 17.90 -27.10
CA ARG A 981 48.62 16.45 -27.07
C ARG A 981 48.53 15.94 -25.63
N GLY A 982 47.67 14.95 -25.40
CA GLY A 982 47.52 14.32 -24.08
C GLY A 982 47.08 15.29 -22.97
N GLY A 983 46.28 16.31 -23.29
CA GLY A 983 45.81 17.33 -22.34
C GLY A 983 46.80 18.48 -22.06
N LEU A 984 47.95 18.51 -22.74
CA LEU A 984 48.96 19.57 -22.62
C LEU A 984 49.09 20.37 -23.93
N VAL A 985 49.24 21.69 -23.80
CA VAL A 985 49.42 22.65 -24.89
C VAL A 985 50.90 23.02 -25.01
N TYR A 986 51.41 23.02 -26.23
CA TYR A 986 52.76 23.37 -26.63
C TYR A 986 52.69 24.52 -27.62
N THR A 987 53.29 25.67 -27.34
CA THR A 987 53.20 26.86 -28.21
C THR A 987 54.55 27.19 -28.82
N THR A 988 54.52 27.78 -30.01
CA THR A 988 55.70 28.19 -30.77
C THR A 988 55.38 29.48 -31.51
N ILE A 989 56.23 30.49 -31.38
CA ILE A 989 56.09 31.81 -32.03
C ILE A 989 57.35 32.06 -32.85
N GLN A 990 57.20 32.31 -34.14
CA GLN A 990 58.29 32.77 -35.00
C GLN A 990 58.41 34.28 -34.88
N VAL A 991 59.62 34.80 -34.91
CA VAL A 991 59.91 36.23 -34.73
C VAL A 991 60.80 36.68 -35.88
N ARG A 992 60.61 37.88 -36.43
CA ARG A 992 61.48 38.47 -37.45
C ARG A 992 61.97 39.83 -36.96
N SER A 993 63.29 40.03 -36.94
CA SER A 993 63.87 41.32 -36.54
C SER A 993 63.93 42.31 -37.72
N SER A 994 63.44 43.54 -37.53
CA SER A 994 63.73 44.64 -38.45
C SER A 994 65.16 45.10 -38.18
N GLY A 995 66.08 44.82 -39.10
CA GLY A 995 67.52 44.98 -38.90
C GLY A 995 67.90 46.34 -38.29
N ILE A 996 68.57 46.28 -37.13
CA ILE A 996 69.64 47.18 -36.62
C ILE A 996 70.02 46.81 -35.15
N VAL A 997 69.28 45.96 -34.42
CA VAL A 997 69.69 45.52 -33.05
C VAL A 997 69.63 44.01 -32.89
N SER A 998 70.81 43.36 -32.78
CA SER A 998 70.94 41.94 -32.45
C SER A 998 70.83 41.73 -30.93
N PHE A 999 69.79 41.04 -30.47
CA PHE A 999 69.63 40.60 -29.07
C PHE A 999 70.32 39.25 -28.82
N SER A 1000 71.65 39.28 -28.67
CA SER A 1000 72.50 38.09 -28.57
C SER A 1000 72.59 37.43 -27.17
N ARG A 1001 71.66 37.70 -26.25
CA ARG A 1001 71.65 37.07 -24.90
C ARG A 1001 70.34 36.41 -24.45
N LEU A 1002 69.26 36.52 -25.21
CA LEU A 1002 67.96 35.91 -24.89
C LEU A 1002 67.43 34.98 -25.99
N VAL A 1003 68.12 34.90 -27.14
CA VAL A 1003 67.72 34.14 -28.32
C VAL A 1003 68.91 33.26 -28.72
N LYS A 1004 68.70 31.94 -28.89
CA LYS A 1004 69.73 31.05 -29.45
C LYS A 1004 69.93 31.39 -30.94
N PRO A 1005 71.17 31.56 -31.46
CA PRO A 1005 71.41 32.14 -32.78
C PRO A 1005 71.27 31.15 -33.94
N ALA A 1006 70.24 30.29 -33.95
CA ALA A 1006 70.04 29.36 -35.07
C ALA A 1006 68.63 29.37 -35.67
N ASP A 1007 67.58 29.79 -34.95
CA ASP A 1007 66.26 30.02 -35.53
C ASP A 1007 65.51 31.04 -34.67
N GLU A 1008 65.05 32.16 -35.23
CA GLU A 1008 64.30 33.22 -34.52
C GLU A 1008 62.93 32.71 -34.02
N MET A 1009 62.89 31.89 -32.96
CA MET A 1009 61.67 31.23 -32.44
C MET A 1009 61.58 31.23 -30.90
N ILE A 1010 60.41 31.55 -30.34
CA ILE A 1010 60.05 31.40 -28.92
C ILE A 1010 59.23 30.13 -28.76
N ARG A 1011 59.66 29.18 -27.91
CA ARG A 1011 58.93 27.93 -27.64
C ARG A 1011 58.56 27.83 -26.15
N GLN A 1012 57.33 27.43 -25.87
CA GLN A 1012 56.87 27.10 -24.52
C GLN A 1012 56.38 25.65 -24.49
N GLU A 1013 56.87 24.88 -23.54
CA GLU A 1013 56.53 23.47 -23.38
C GLU A 1013 55.60 23.27 -22.18
N ARG A 1014 54.55 22.44 -22.36
CA ARG A 1014 53.69 21.87 -21.31
C ARG A 1014 52.83 22.86 -20.51
N ILE A 1015 51.90 23.54 -21.18
CA ILE A 1015 50.84 24.30 -20.50
C ILE A 1015 49.61 23.39 -20.34
N PRO A 1016 49.06 23.15 -19.13
CA PRO A 1016 47.78 22.46 -18.97
C PRO A 1016 46.67 23.12 -19.81
N LEU A 1017 45.86 22.34 -20.53
CA LEU A 1017 44.81 22.89 -21.39
C LEU A 1017 43.85 23.83 -20.64
N ALA A 1018 43.48 23.49 -19.39
CA ALA A 1018 42.62 24.32 -18.56
C ALA A 1018 43.24 25.70 -18.27
N GLU A 1019 44.53 25.75 -17.94
CA GLU A 1019 45.28 26.98 -17.69
C GLU A 1019 45.38 27.82 -18.97
N PHE A 1020 45.69 27.17 -20.11
CA PHE A 1020 45.75 27.84 -21.41
C PHE A 1020 44.40 28.47 -21.80
N LEU A 1021 43.29 27.75 -21.59
CA LEU A 1021 41.94 28.25 -21.88
C LEU A 1021 41.49 29.36 -20.91
N GLU A 1022 41.78 29.22 -19.62
CA GLU A 1022 41.46 30.25 -18.63
C GLU A 1022 42.21 31.55 -18.91
N ARG A 1023 43.49 31.43 -19.29
CA ARG A 1023 44.30 32.57 -19.71
C ARG A 1023 43.83 33.17 -21.01
N THR A 1024 43.49 32.34 -22.00
CA THR A 1024 42.85 32.82 -23.25
C THR A 1024 41.64 33.67 -22.90
N ARG A 1025 40.74 33.16 -22.05
CA ARG A 1025 39.55 33.88 -21.59
C ARG A 1025 39.89 35.20 -20.89
N LYS A 1026 40.84 35.20 -19.96
CA LYS A 1026 41.26 36.39 -19.21
C LYS A 1026 41.82 37.46 -20.15
N GLU A 1027 42.80 37.11 -20.97
CA GLU A 1027 43.47 38.04 -21.89
C GLU A 1027 42.49 38.57 -22.95
N THR A 1028 41.59 37.74 -23.47
CA THR A 1028 40.54 38.21 -24.39
C THR A 1028 39.54 39.13 -23.71
N GLY A 1029 39.23 38.90 -22.43
CA GLY A 1029 38.30 39.73 -21.66
C GLY A 1029 38.90 41.06 -21.22
N GLU A 1030 40.21 41.12 -20.94
CA GLU A 1030 40.95 42.37 -20.67
C GLU A 1030 41.23 43.17 -21.95
N PHE A 1031 41.15 42.53 -23.12
CA PHE A 1031 41.28 43.16 -24.43
C PHE A 1031 39.99 43.85 -24.90
N GLN A 1032 38.85 43.47 -24.33
CA GLN A 1032 37.53 44.09 -24.54
C GLN A 1032 37.32 45.26 -23.60
#